data_AF-A0A328UK09-F1
#
_entry.id   AF-A0A328UK09-F1
#
_cell.length_a   1.000
_cell.length_b   1.000
_cell.length_c   1.000
_cell.angle_alpha   90.00
_cell.angle_beta   90.00
_cell.angle_gamma   90.00
#
_symmetry.space_group_name_H-M   'P 1'
#
loop_
_entity.id
_entity.type
_entity.pdbx_description
1 polymer ?
#
loop_
_entity_poly.entity_id
_entity_poly.type
_entity_poly.pdbx_seq_one_letter_code
_entity_poly.pdbx_strand_id
1 'polypeptide(L)'
;MIAMTKAVHRVESLLRGMILGHQMGQWSERRWWGQRLPGEEAAQTAIGPEALQGQLEVLIKNPPAITTPGWPPTCFVDTVPHILGLGMEYARQNSMLSPEQFRDFMLGAREWLLPQGVQRSCLELMAEGMNPRISGLYAASVVSGCWVAWPAGIYWAVHADDAYEEGVKLCRTLNGGDIVELTGALAAAISQAILPRASWDCVKAAMLRKLEKRNESAFRLLRDAIQTAENCSGTQELLAYLRAPEFFASTCTVDCDWMQSFYSAAACLGYAFVHQMDWAAFLCLLLEAADSRFAAMIGASLYAAVNGYDWGVGWDEALDAVHHQELEAYLSACGPMLASRAARERRVAREIYTLTAGCRTAEEAAETELYDRILAGLLAGTAANVMGSPVEDRSYGWIAAHYGVVTEILDAKRIDTEDDAAMLIMWIETILNCQGRIYPEDLADTFLQKMNPKKFYYDSQHGLDVLKKGLKPHACGHWNVVTGSALMGCDGVGMYHVGDPFTAGRDGLELAYQYQRGFDVHAAAMLCAATAQALRRDATVENVIAAALDAAPREPLCLFDHLEKRDARAYFQEVLDAVEGYRDVLEVRQILYDRFLSYNGQDPWEVIALTLAIFKVANGDVWQCMVGGTNIGRDSDTIACQTALLSACMGGMASVPDYVLTLYEEKSLRQYKALAAELTALICKKAAGAQAAAAALQ
;
A
#
# COMPACT_ATOMS: atom_id res chain seq x y z
N MET A 1 -12.42 -30.75 -10.75
CA MET A 1 -11.14 -30.55 -10.07
C MET A 1 -10.21 -29.91 -11.08
N ILE A 2 -10.09 -28.60 -10.92
CA ILE A 2 -9.67 -27.64 -11.94
C ILE A 2 -8.14 -27.65 -12.00
N ALA A 3 -7.58 -27.57 -13.20
CA ALA A 3 -6.14 -27.49 -13.43
C ALA A 3 -5.53 -26.42 -12.50
N MET A 4 -4.70 -26.85 -11.55
CA MET A 4 -3.92 -25.94 -10.71
C MET A 4 -3.07 -25.10 -11.65
N THR A 5 -3.31 -23.79 -11.66
CA THR A 5 -2.46 -22.87 -12.42
C THR A 5 -1.03 -22.99 -11.89
N LYS A 6 -0.03 -22.81 -12.76
CA LYS A 6 1.39 -22.94 -12.36
C LYS A 6 1.77 -22.00 -11.21
N ALA A 7 1.07 -20.87 -11.07
CA ALA A 7 1.22 -19.96 -9.94
C ALA A 7 0.69 -20.55 -8.62
N VAL A 8 -0.48 -21.21 -8.62
CA VAL A 8 -1.01 -21.87 -7.42
C VAL A 8 -0.09 -23.01 -6.97
N HIS A 9 0.47 -23.78 -7.90
CA HIS A 9 1.51 -24.77 -7.59
C HIS A 9 2.71 -24.15 -6.88
N ARG A 10 3.20 -23.00 -7.35
CA ARG A 10 4.34 -22.30 -6.72
C ARG A 10 3.99 -21.72 -5.35
N VAL A 11 2.76 -21.23 -5.17
CA VAL A 11 2.25 -20.79 -3.86
C VAL A 11 2.17 -21.97 -2.89
N GLU A 12 1.72 -23.13 -3.37
CA GLU A 12 1.76 -24.37 -2.60
C GLU A 12 3.20 -24.76 -2.23
N SER A 13 4.13 -24.76 -3.20
CA SER A 13 5.55 -25.00 -2.92
C SER A 13 6.09 -24.05 -1.84
N LEU A 14 5.75 -22.76 -1.92
CA LEU A 14 6.13 -21.73 -0.96
C LEU A 14 5.57 -22.04 0.45
N LEU A 15 4.26 -22.24 0.58
CA LEU A 15 3.58 -22.38 1.87
C LEU A 15 3.93 -23.69 2.55
N ARG A 16 4.01 -24.79 1.80
CA ARG A 16 4.50 -26.07 2.32
C ARG A 16 5.97 -25.98 2.76
N GLY A 17 6.79 -25.26 1.99
CA GLY A 17 8.19 -24.98 2.35
C GLY A 17 8.31 -24.16 3.63
N MET A 18 7.45 -23.16 3.80
CA MET A 18 7.35 -22.36 5.02
C MET A 18 6.99 -23.22 6.23
N ILE A 19 6.00 -24.12 6.12
CA ILE A 19 5.56 -24.97 7.23
C ILE A 19 6.65 -25.98 7.60
N LEU A 20 7.33 -26.60 6.63
CA LEU A 20 8.45 -27.48 6.92
C LEU A 20 9.60 -26.72 7.60
N GLY A 21 9.96 -25.55 7.07
CA GLY A 21 10.96 -24.68 7.67
C GLY A 21 10.60 -24.32 9.11
N HIS A 22 9.33 -24.06 9.39
CA HIS A 22 8.83 -23.84 10.74
C HIS A 22 9.06 -25.07 11.64
N GLN A 23 8.64 -26.26 11.22
CA GLN A 23 8.76 -27.51 11.98
C GLN A 23 10.23 -27.88 12.25
N MET A 24 11.07 -27.85 11.20
CA MET A 24 12.49 -28.18 11.30
C MET A 24 13.26 -27.15 12.13
N GLY A 25 12.90 -25.88 12.00
CA GLY A 25 13.44 -24.80 12.82
C GLY A 25 13.20 -25.02 14.31
N GLN A 26 11.98 -25.46 14.69
CA GLN A 26 11.71 -25.80 16.10
C GLN A 26 12.63 -26.92 16.61
N TRP A 27 12.92 -27.91 15.76
CA TRP A 27 13.79 -29.02 16.12
C TRP A 27 15.23 -28.57 16.35
N SER A 28 15.78 -27.71 15.48
CA SER A 28 17.11 -27.12 15.67
C SER A 28 17.20 -26.31 16.97
N GLU A 29 16.20 -25.49 17.26
CA GLU A 29 16.13 -24.72 18.51
C GLU A 29 16.19 -25.64 19.75
N ARG A 30 15.41 -26.74 19.78
CA ARG A 30 15.41 -27.70 20.91
C ARG A 30 16.78 -28.33 21.15
N ARG A 31 17.53 -28.64 20.09
CA ARG A 31 18.89 -29.19 20.15
C ARG A 31 19.85 -28.22 20.85
N TRP A 32 19.75 -26.94 20.54
CA TRP A 32 20.58 -25.87 21.14
C TRP A 32 20.32 -25.68 22.64
N TRP A 33 19.05 -25.76 23.07
CA TRP A 33 18.68 -25.68 24.48
C TRP A 33 18.94 -26.97 25.27
N GLY A 34 19.53 -28.01 24.64
CA GLY A 34 19.93 -29.25 25.29
C GLY A 34 18.77 -30.13 25.78
N GLN A 35 17.55 -29.95 25.25
CA GLN A 35 16.38 -30.73 25.64
C GLN A 35 16.19 -31.94 24.71
N ARG A 36 16.08 -33.14 25.31
CA ARG A 36 15.85 -34.42 24.60
C ARG A 36 14.35 -34.72 24.51
N LEU A 37 13.89 -35.28 23.39
CA LEU A 37 12.58 -35.94 23.34
C LEU A 37 12.62 -37.26 24.16
N PRO A 38 11.48 -37.71 24.72
CA PRO A 38 11.38 -39.05 25.30
C PRO A 38 11.77 -40.11 24.25
N GLY A 39 12.90 -40.80 24.43
CA GLY A 39 13.42 -41.80 23.50
C GLY A 39 14.71 -41.40 22.76
N GLU A 40 15.21 -40.18 22.90
CA GLU A 40 16.49 -39.76 22.30
C GLU A 40 17.70 -40.09 23.19
N GLU A 41 18.02 -41.37 23.33
CA GLU A 41 19.29 -41.81 23.92
C GLU A 41 20.34 -42.05 22.81
N ALA A 42 20.98 -40.98 22.28
CA ALA A 42 22.39 -40.98 21.79
C ALA A 42 22.84 -39.85 20.83
N ALA A 43 22.05 -38.82 20.48
CA ALA A 43 22.50 -37.86 19.46
C ALA A 43 23.23 -36.62 20.02
N GLN A 44 24.46 -36.77 20.49
CA GLN A 44 25.33 -35.64 20.88
C GLN A 44 26.52 -35.41 19.93
N THR A 45 26.51 -36.00 18.75
CA THR A 45 27.50 -35.75 17.70
C THR A 45 26.92 -34.88 16.60
N ALA A 46 27.75 -34.00 16.01
CA ALA A 46 27.44 -33.31 14.76
C ALA A 46 26.85 -34.34 13.79
N ILE A 47 25.62 -34.11 13.33
CA ILE A 47 24.91 -35.08 12.50
C ILE A 47 25.52 -34.88 11.11
N GLY A 48 26.28 -35.86 10.64
CA GLY A 48 26.83 -35.81 9.27
C GLY A 48 25.69 -35.76 8.24
N PRO A 49 25.95 -35.24 7.02
CA PRO A 49 24.92 -35.04 5.98
C PRO A 49 24.05 -36.27 5.72
N GLU A 50 24.62 -37.48 5.77
CA GLU A 50 23.90 -38.75 5.55
C GLU A 50 22.93 -39.12 6.70
N ALA A 51 23.31 -38.83 7.94
CA ALA A 51 22.46 -39.05 9.10
C ALA A 51 21.36 -37.98 9.19
N LEU A 52 21.65 -36.75 8.74
CA LEU A 52 20.65 -35.69 8.64
C LEU A 52 19.71 -35.96 7.46
N GLN A 53 20.17 -36.54 6.35
CA GLN A 53 19.34 -36.96 5.22
C GLN A 53 18.40 -38.11 5.59
N GLY A 54 18.88 -39.12 6.32
CA GLY A 54 18.02 -40.17 6.89
C GLY A 54 17.04 -39.65 7.94
N GLN A 55 17.45 -38.69 8.78
CA GLN A 55 16.54 -38.03 9.73
C GLN A 55 15.61 -37.02 9.06
N LEU A 56 16.00 -36.38 7.96
CA LEU A 56 15.18 -35.53 7.10
C LEU A 56 14.13 -36.36 6.40
N GLU A 57 14.48 -37.52 5.84
CA GLU A 57 13.49 -38.45 5.32
C GLU A 57 12.51 -38.90 6.41
N VAL A 58 12.98 -39.09 7.64
CA VAL A 58 12.12 -39.41 8.79
C VAL A 58 11.31 -38.20 9.28
N LEU A 59 11.85 -36.99 9.30
CA LEU A 59 11.21 -35.73 9.72
C LEU A 59 10.19 -35.26 8.67
N ILE A 60 10.51 -35.40 7.39
CA ILE A 60 9.61 -35.16 6.25
C ILE A 60 8.48 -36.19 6.24
N LYS A 61 8.71 -37.42 6.73
CA LYS A 61 7.66 -38.48 6.83
C LYS A 61 6.92 -38.49 8.17
N ASN A 62 7.52 -37.98 9.25
CA ASN A 62 7.03 -38.00 10.64
C ASN A 62 7.56 -36.77 11.42
N PRO A 63 7.05 -35.56 11.17
CA PRO A 63 7.49 -34.40 11.92
C PRO A 63 6.98 -34.44 13.36
N PRO A 64 7.71 -33.85 14.31
CA PRO A 64 7.37 -33.91 15.72
C PRO A 64 6.08 -33.15 16.04
N ALA A 65 5.25 -33.72 16.93
CA ALA A 65 4.01 -33.10 17.39
C ALA A 65 4.24 -31.75 18.10
N ILE A 66 3.35 -30.79 17.83
CA ILE A 66 3.51 -29.36 18.11
C ILE A 66 3.27 -28.99 19.60
N THR A 67 2.65 -29.86 20.39
CA THR A 67 2.24 -29.53 21.76
C THR A 67 3.16 -30.18 22.80
N THR A 68 4.01 -29.39 23.46
CA THR A 68 4.63 -29.80 24.74
C THR A 68 4.13 -28.88 25.87
N PRO A 69 3.33 -29.39 26.82
CA PRO A 69 2.98 -28.65 28.03
C PRO A 69 4.24 -28.41 28.88
N GLY A 70 4.46 -27.18 29.35
CA GLY A 70 5.49 -26.86 30.36
C GLY A 70 6.57 -25.85 29.98
N TRP A 71 6.47 -25.19 28.82
CA TRP A 71 7.41 -24.13 28.43
C TRP A 71 7.10 -22.78 29.08
N PRO A 72 8.12 -21.93 29.37
CA PRO A 72 7.90 -20.51 29.64
C PRO A 72 7.18 -19.90 28.42
N PRO A 73 6.06 -19.20 28.59
CA PRO A 73 5.19 -18.82 27.48
C PRO A 73 5.74 -17.74 26.53
N THR A 74 7.02 -17.39 26.59
CA THR A 74 7.51 -16.08 26.12
C THR A 74 8.16 -16.06 24.73
N CYS A 75 8.43 -17.21 24.08
CA CYS A 75 9.33 -17.19 22.92
C CYS A 75 8.89 -17.99 21.67
N PHE A 76 7.86 -18.84 21.73
CA PHE A 76 7.62 -19.82 20.65
C PHE A 76 6.14 -20.04 20.35
N VAL A 77 5.47 -19.00 19.85
CA VAL A 77 4.13 -19.14 19.27
C VAL A 77 4.24 -19.71 17.87
N ASP A 78 3.36 -20.66 17.57
CA ASP A 78 3.20 -21.19 16.23
C ASP A 78 2.71 -20.09 15.28
N THR A 79 3.55 -19.74 14.31
CA THR A 79 3.32 -18.63 13.41
C THR A 79 2.54 -19.01 12.16
N VAL A 80 2.41 -20.31 11.88
CA VAL A 80 1.74 -20.82 10.69
C VAL A 80 0.26 -20.42 10.64
N PRO A 81 -0.56 -20.61 11.71
CA PRO A 81 -1.98 -20.28 11.66
C PRO A 81 -2.26 -18.80 11.36
N HIS A 82 -1.38 -17.91 11.81
CA HIS A 82 -1.52 -16.48 11.58
C HIS A 82 -1.20 -16.09 10.14
N ILE A 83 -0.21 -16.72 9.51
CA ILE A 83 0.11 -16.51 8.10
C ILE A 83 -1.04 -16.98 7.22
N LEU A 84 -1.55 -18.18 7.49
CA LEU A 84 -2.67 -18.77 6.75
C LEU A 84 -3.96 -17.98 6.99
N GLY A 85 -4.26 -17.63 8.23
CA GLY A 85 -5.42 -16.82 8.62
C GLY A 85 -5.41 -15.42 7.99
N LEU A 86 -4.25 -14.77 7.98
CA LEU A 86 -4.11 -13.47 7.32
C LEU A 86 -4.24 -13.61 5.80
N GLY A 87 -3.68 -14.68 5.21
CA GLY A 87 -3.90 -15.03 3.81
C GLY A 87 -5.39 -15.21 3.47
N MET A 88 -6.14 -15.88 4.33
CA MET A 88 -7.59 -16.00 4.20
C MET A 88 -8.31 -14.65 4.26
N GLU A 89 -7.83 -13.71 5.08
CA GLU A 89 -8.39 -12.36 5.11
C GLU A 89 -8.16 -11.61 3.79
N TYR A 90 -6.97 -11.71 3.18
CA TYR A 90 -6.73 -11.20 1.82
C TYR A 90 -7.68 -11.83 0.79
N ALA A 91 -7.89 -13.15 0.86
CA ALA A 91 -8.76 -13.84 -0.07
C ALA A 91 -10.24 -13.46 0.12
N ARG A 92 -10.69 -13.30 1.37
CA ARG A 92 -12.05 -12.91 1.73
C ARG A 92 -12.35 -11.47 1.31
N GLN A 93 -11.43 -10.55 1.58
CA GLN A 93 -11.56 -9.15 1.17
C GLN A 93 -11.34 -8.97 -0.33
N ASN A 94 -10.63 -9.92 -0.96
CA ASN A 94 -10.16 -9.85 -2.33
C ASN A 94 -9.47 -8.49 -2.62
N SER A 95 -8.68 -8.04 -1.65
CA SER A 95 -8.04 -6.73 -1.69
C SER A 95 -6.83 -6.64 -0.76
N MET A 96 -6.06 -5.54 -0.87
CA MET A 96 -5.05 -5.17 0.13
C MET A 96 -5.66 -5.12 1.54
N LEU A 97 -4.85 -5.12 2.59
CA LEU A 97 -5.33 -4.88 3.95
C LEU A 97 -4.96 -3.48 4.42
N SER A 98 -5.85 -2.81 5.14
CA SER A 98 -5.51 -1.58 5.86
C SER A 98 -4.84 -1.90 7.20
N PRO A 99 -4.09 -0.95 7.79
CA PRO A 99 -3.62 -1.03 9.17
C PRO A 99 -4.75 -1.36 10.17
N GLU A 100 -5.96 -0.83 9.98
CA GLU A 100 -7.14 -1.14 10.80
C GLU A 100 -7.56 -2.60 10.67
N GLN A 101 -7.70 -3.11 9.44
CA GLN A 101 -8.08 -4.51 9.22
C GLN A 101 -7.05 -5.47 9.80
N PHE A 102 -5.77 -5.12 9.70
CA PHE A 102 -4.70 -5.90 10.31
C PHE A 102 -4.75 -5.84 11.84
N ARG A 103 -4.98 -4.65 12.43
CA ARG A 103 -5.23 -4.52 13.87
C ARG A 103 -6.36 -5.44 14.31
N ASP A 104 -7.50 -5.40 13.63
CA ASP A 104 -8.69 -6.15 14.05
C ASP A 104 -8.46 -7.67 13.96
N PHE A 105 -7.78 -8.11 12.91
CA PHE A 105 -7.30 -9.49 12.80
C PHE A 105 -6.41 -9.86 14.01
N MET A 106 -5.43 -9.02 14.33
CA MET A 106 -4.50 -9.26 15.43
C MET A 106 -5.17 -9.22 16.82
N LEU A 107 -6.14 -8.34 17.03
CA LEU A 107 -6.93 -8.28 18.26
C LEU A 107 -7.86 -9.50 18.40
N GLY A 108 -8.40 -10.02 17.29
CA GLY A 108 -9.16 -11.27 17.29
C GLY A 108 -8.28 -12.49 17.58
N ALA A 109 -7.03 -12.47 17.13
CA ALA A 109 -6.03 -13.51 17.40
C ALA A 109 -5.34 -13.36 18.77
N ARG A 110 -5.70 -12.37 19.60
CA ARG A 110 -4.96 -12.00 20.83
C ARG A 110 -4.79 -13.14 21.83
N GLU A 111 -5.74 -14.07 21.91
CA GLU A 111 -5.68 -15.22 22.84
C GLU A 111 -4.72 -16.31 22.35
N TRP A 112 -4.39 -16.31 21.06
CA TRP A 112 -3.41 -17.17 20.41
C TRP A 112 -2.00 -16.54 20.43
N LEU A 113 -1.91 -15.26 20.79
CA LEU A 113 -0.70 -14.44 20.71
C LEU A 113 -0.02 -14.28 22.08
N LEU A 114 1.28 -14.55 22.03
CA LEU A 114 2.36 -14.28 22.99
C LEU A 114 1.96 -13.61 24.32
N PRO A 115 2.07 -14.32 25.45
CA PRO A 115 1.80 -13.74 26.77
C PRO A 115 2.81 -12.69 27.27
N GLN A 116 3.98 -12.43 26.64
CA GLN A 116 4.94 -11.40 27.07
C GLN A 116 5.77 -10.81 25.90
N GLY A 117 5.89 -9.47 25.77
CA GLY A 117 6.79 -8.79 24.82
C GLY A 117 6.30 -7.43 24.28
N VAL A 118 7.12 -6.74 23.48
CA VAL A 118 6.84 -5.41 22.88
C VAL A 118 5.55 -5.40 22.02
N GLN A 119 5.23 -6.51 21.36
CA GLN A 119 3.98 -6.67 20.60
C GLN A 119 2.75 -6.62 21.49
N ARG A 120 2.82 -7.19 22.70
CA ARG A 120 1.71 -7.14 23.64
C ARG A 120 1.40 -5.68 23.99
N SER A 121 2.41 -4.84 24.17
CA SER A 121 2.21 -3.40 24.36
C SER A 121 1.55 -2.75 23.15
N CYS A 122 1.99 -3.03 21.91
CA CYS A 122 1.35 -2.49 20.71
C CYS A 122 -0.11 -2.96 20.57
N LEU A 123 -0.40 -4.23 20.87
CA LEU A 123 -1.75 -4.80 20.84
C LEU A 123 -2.64 -4.21 21.94
N GLU A 124 -2.13 -4.06 23.16
CA GLU A 124 -2.83 -3.41 24.27
C GLU A 124 -3.11 -1.95 23.93
N LEU A 125 -2.13 -1.20 23.41
CA LEU A 125 -2.34 0.18 22.97
C LEU A 125 -3.40 0.28 21.88
N MET A 126 -3.38 -0.60 20.88
CA MET A 126 -4.42 -0.63 19.85
C MET A 126 -5.79 -1.02 20.41
N ALA A 127 -5.85 -1.92 21.39
CA ALA A 127 -7.09 -2.28 22.10
C ALA A 127 -7.65 -1.09 22.90
N GLU A 128 -6.77 -0.23 23.41
CA GLU A 128 -7.10 1.05 24.08
C GLU A 128 -7.35 2.19 23.08
N GLY A 129 -7.35 1.93 21.77
CA GLY A 129 -7.73 2.89 20.73
C GLY A 129 -6.57 3.64 20.07
N MET A 130 -5.31 3.25 20.30
CA MET A 130 -4.17 3.81 19.56
C MET A 130 -4.29 3.49 18.06
N ASN A 131 -3.96 4.47 17.22
CA ASN A 131 -4.03 4.29 15.77
C ASN A 131 -2.95 3.28 15.30
N PRO A 132 -3.34 2.24 14.53
CA PRO A 132 -2.41 1.20 14.10
C PRO A 132 -1.26 1.71 13.21
N ARG A 133 -1.40 2.87 12.56
CA ARG A 133 -0.31 3.46 11.74
C ARG A 133 0.87 3.94 12.58
N ILE A 134 0.68 4.16 13.88
CA ILE A 134 1.73 4.66 14.78
C ILE A 134 2.02 3.73 15.95
N SER A 135 1.27 2.65 16.14
CA SER A 135 1.40 1.76 17.30
C SER A 135 2.75 1.04 17.38
N GLY A 136 3.32 0.65 16.24
CA GLY A 136 4.66 0.06 16.18
C GLY A 136 5.76 1.09 15.94
N LEU A 137 5.43 2.38 15.84
CA LEU A 137 6.44 3.42 15.61
C LEU A 137 7.43 3.44 16.78
N TYR A 138 8.71 3.25 16.47
CA TYR A 138 9.80 3.13 17.46
C TYR A 138 9.67 1.96 18.44
N ALA A 139 8.78 1.00 18.20
CA ALA A 139 8.79 -0.28 18.89
C ALA A 139 10.08 -1.05 18.58
N ALA A 140 10.57 -1.86 19.52
CA ALA A 140 11.72 -2.73 19.27
C ALA A 140 11.42 -3.72 18.13
N SER A 141 12.43 -4.02 17.32
CA SER A 141 12.33 -4.99 16.23
C SER A 141 12.09 -6.39 16.79
N VAL A 142 10.98 -7.04 16.41
CA VAL A 142 10.67 -8.42 16.81
C VAL A 142 10.16 -9.22 15.60
N VAL A 143 10.31 -10.56 15.63
CA VAL A 143 9.92 -11.42 14.49
C VAL A 143 8.41 -11.38 14.26
N SER A 144 7.58 -11.49 15.30
CA SER A 144 6.13 -11.50 15.05
C SER A 144 5.68 -10.16 14.45
N GLY A 145 4.89 -10.24 13.39
CA GLY A 145 4.60 -9.11 12.50
C GLY A 145 5.30 -9.20 11.15
N CYS A 146 6.51 -9.77 11.02
CA CYS A 146 7.16 -9.91 9.71
C CYS A 146 6.53 -11.02 8.83
N TRP A 147 5.79 -11.92 9.46
CA TRP A 147 4.97 -12.95 8.81
C TRP A 147 3.94 -12.43 7.79
N VAL A 148 3.60 -11.13 7.83
CA VAL A 148 2.74 -10.49 6.83
C VAL A 148 3.34 -10.54 5.42
N ALA A 149 4.66 -10.74 5.31
CA ALA A 149 5.36 -10.83 4.04
C ALA A 149 4.82 -11.94 3.13
N TRP A 150 4.42 -13.09 3.69
CA TRP A 150 3.87 -14.21 2.91
C TRP A 150 2.55 -13.84 2.23
N PRO A 151 1.48 -13.51 2.96
CA PRO A 151 0.21 -13.18 2.33
C PRO A 151 0.28 -11.89 1.49
N ALA A 152 1.06 -10.88 1.91
CA ALA A 152 1.27 -9.67 1.11
C ALA A 152 1.98 -9.98 -0.21
N GLY A 153 3.07 -10.77 -0.18
CA GLY A 153 3.80 -11.20 -1.37
C GLY A 153 2.97 -12.07 -2.31
N ILE A 154 2.15 -12.98 -1.77
CA ILE A 154 1.22 -13.80 -2.55
C ILE A 154 0.15 -12.94 -3.22
N TYR A 155 -0.53 -12.07 -2.47
CA TYR A 155 -1.56 -11.20 -3.02
C TYR A 155 -0.99 -10.27 -4.11
N TRP A 156 0.20 -9.71 -3.89
CA TRP A 156 0.94 -8.84 -4.81
C TRP A 156 1.89 -9.59 -5.76
N ALA A 157 1.62 -10.85 -6.07
CA ALA A 157 2.32 -11.60 -7.12
C ALA A 157 2.59 -10.74 -8.37
N VAL A 158 3.78 -10.86 -8.97
CA VAL A 158 4.30 -10.03 -10.08
C VAL A 158 4.77 -8.63 -9.67
N HIS A 159 4.07 -7.94 -8.74
CA HIS A 159 4.35 -6.54 -8.42
C HIS A 159 5.16 -6.42 -7.13
N ALA A 160 6.47 -6.63 -7.25
CA ALA A 160 7.40 -6.66 -6.10
C ALA A 160 7.41 -5.36 -5.27
N ASP A 161 7.34 -4.20 -5.92
CA ASP A 161 7.39 -2.91 -5.22
C ASP A 161 6.10 -2.62 -4.43
N ASP A 162 4.95 -3.14 -4.91
CA ASP A 162 3.66 -3.08 -4.21
C ASP A 162 3.65 -4.06 -3.02
N ALA A 163 4.20 -5.26 -3.21
CA ALA A 163 4.36 -6.25 -2.15
C ALA A 163 5.24 -5.71 -1.01
N TYR A 164 6.34 -5.03 -1.36
CA TYR A 164 7.24 -4.39 -0.41
C TYR A 164 6.50 -3.41 0.51
N GLU A 165 5.71 -2.51 -0.09
CA GLU A 165 5.05 -1.43 0.64
C GLU A 165 3.87 -1.95 1.46
N GLU A 166 3.14 -2.94 0.95
CA GLU A 166 2.13 -3.63 1.74
C GLU A 166 2.75 -4.31 2.98
N GLY A 167 3.89 -4.99 2.80
CA GLY A 167 4.64 -5.63 3.88
C GLY A 167 5.12 -4.62 4.93
N VAL A 168 5.73 -3.51 4.49
CA VAL A 168 6.17 -2.41 5.36
C VAL A 168 5.01 -1.81 6.13
N LYS A 169 3.93 -1.44 5.42
CA LYS A 169 2.73 -0.80 5.99
C LYS A 169 2.11 -1.65 7.10
N LEU A 170 1.92 -2.95 6.88
CA LEU A 170 1.30 -3.83 7.87
C LEU A 170 2.27 -4.17 9.01
N CYS A 171 3.53 -4.46 8.71
CA CYS A 171 4.52 -4.82 9.73
C CYS A 171 4.75 -3.68 10.74
N ARG A 172 4.72 -2.42 10.26
CA ARG A 172 4.92 -1.22 11.07
C ARG A 172 3.85 -1.02 12.16
N THR A 173 2.71 -1.68 12.05
CA THR A 173 1.67 -1.63 13.11
C THR A 173 2.11 -2.30 14.41
N LEU A 174 3.08 -3.23 14.34
CA LEU A 174 3.59 -3.97 15.49
C LEU A 174 5.10 -3.82 15.69
N ASN A 175 5.82 -3.25 14.72
CA ASN A 175 7.28 -3.21 14.70
C ASN A 175 7.81 -1.83 14.31
N GLY A 176 8.97 -1.49 14.87
CA GLY A 176 9.84 -0.41 14.41
C GLY A 176 11.18 -0.94 13.90
N GLY A 177 12.06 -0.05 13.45
CA GLY A 177 13.42 -0.39 13.02
C GLY A 177 13.52 -1.12 11.68
N ASP A 178 14.68 -1.73 11.43
CA ASP A 178 15.04 -2.30 10.12
C ASP A 178 14.19 -3.52 9.73
N ILE A 179 13.61 -4.23 10.71
CA ILE A 179 12.77 -5.41 10.45
C ILE A 179 11.54 -5.08 9.60
N VAL A 180 11.04 -3.84 9.68
CA VAL A 180 9.91 -3.38 8.86
C VAL A 180 10.29 -3.37 7.39
N GLU A 181 11.45 -2.82 7.06
CA GLU A 181 11.95 -2.72 5.68
C GLU A 181 12.41 -4.09 5.15
N LEU A 182 12.97 -4.94 6.01
CA LEU A 182 13.28 -6.33 5.67
C LEU A 182 12.02 -7.16 5.42
N THR A 183 10.92 -6.89 6.14
CA THR A 183 9.62 -7.52 5.89
C THR A 183 9.12 -7.18 4.48
N GLY A 184 9.23 -5.91 4.09
CA GLY A 184 8.96 -5.49 2.71
C GLY A 184 9.86 -6.22 1.70
N ALA A 185 11.16 -6.32 1.98
CA ALA A 185 12.11 -7.03 1.13
C ALA A 185 11.72 -8.51 0.92
N LEU A 186 11.25 -9.19 1.97
CA LEU A 186 10.74 -10.57 1.85
C LEU A 186 9.41 -10.64 1.10
N ALA A 187 8.49 -9.70 1.30
CA ALA A 187 7.24 -9.66 0.54
C ALA A 187 7.51 -9.51 -0.97
N ALA A 188 8.46 -8.64 -1.33
CA ALA A 188 8.94 -8.45 -2.70
C ALA A 188 9.59 -9.73 -3.26
N ALA A 189 10.44 -10.39 -2.47
CA ALA A 189 11.06 -11.66 -2.83
C ALA A 189 10.00 -12.75 -3.10
N ILE A 190 9.00 -12.88 -2.21
CA ILE A 190 7.90 -13.84 -2.33
C ILE A 190 7.06 -13.57 -3.58
N SER A 191 6.72 -12.30 -3.85
CA SER A 191 5.98 -11.87 -5.04
C SER A 191 6.62 -12.35 -6.36
N GLN A 192 7.96 -12.42 -6.41
CA GLN A 192 8.69 -12.95 -7.56
C GLN A 192 8.91 -14.47 -7.50
N ALA A 193 9.12 -15.04 -6.31
CA ALA A 193 9.42 -16.45 -6.13
C ALA A 193 8.29 -17.38 -6.59
N ILE A 194 7.04 -16.91 -6.51
CA ILE A 194 5.86 -17.68 -6.89
C ILE A 194 5.52 -17.62 -8.39
N LEU A 195 6.34 -16.94 -9.19
CA LEU A 195 6.11 -16.84 -10.63
C LEU A 195 6.59 -18.11 -11.35
N PRO A 196 5.94 -18.53 -12.45
CA PRO A 196 6.31 -19.76 -13.17
C PRO A 196 7.77 -19.80 -13.65
N ARG A 197 8.38 -18.63 -13.91
CA ARG A 197 9.77 -18.44 -14.37
C ARG A 197 10.68 -17.83 -13.30
N ALA A 198 10.33 -17.98 -12.02
CA ALA A 198 11.15 -17.49 -10.93
C ALA A 198 12.57 -18.05 -11.00
N SER A 199 13.55 -17.21 -10.68
CA SER A 199 14.95 -17.57 -10.49
C SER A 199 15.48 -16.88 -9.23
N TRP A 200 16.60 -17.37 -8.71
CA TRP A 200 17.25 -16.70 -7.60
C TRP A 200 17.60 -15.24 -7.92
N ASP A 201 18.09 -14.97 -9.13
CA ASP A 201 18.46 -13.60 -9.53
C ASP A 201 17.27 -12.64 -9.49
N CYS A 202 16.07 -13.07 -9.94
CA CYS A 202 14.90 -12.19 -9.90
C CYS A 202 14.40 -11.98 -8.45
N VAL A 203 14.47 -13.01 -7.61
CA VAL A 203 14.11 -12.94 -6.19
C VAL A 203 15.09 -12.04 -5.42
N LYS A 204 16.39 -12.24 -5.61
CA LYS A 204 17.47 -11.40 -5.04
C LYS A 204 17.33 -9.94 -5.48
N ALA A 205 17.09 -9.69 -6.77
CA ALA A 205 16.91 -8.34 -7.28
C ALA A 205 15.66 -7.65 -6.69
N ALA A 206 14.55 -8.36 -6.53
CA ALA A 206 13.33 -7.82 -5.92
C ALA A 206 13.51 -7.49 -4.44
N MET A 207 14.23 -8.35 -3.71
CA MET A 207 14.55 -8.14 -2.29
C MET A 207 15.39 -6.87 -2.06
N LEU A 208 16.34 -6.60 -2.95
CA LEU A 208 17.32 -5.51 -2.79
C LEU A 208 16.86 -4.16 -3.34
N ARG A 209 16.12 -4.15 -4.46
CA ARG A 209 15.84 -2.96 -5.27
C ARG A 209 15.25 -1.79 -4.47
N LYS A 210 14.22 -2.04 -3.68
CA LYS A 210 13.53 -0.98 -2.94
C LYS A 210 14.18 -0.70 -1.60
N LEU A 211 14.73 -1.74 -0.98
CA LEU A 211 15.51 -1.64 0.25
C LEU A 211 16.70 -0.69 0.09
N GLU A 212 17.38 -0.69 -1.07
CA GLU A 212 18.47 0.24 -1.39
C GLU A 212 18.09 1.71 -1.17
N LYS A 213 16.87 2.09 -1.57
CA LYS A 213 16.39 3.47 -1.45
C LYS A 213 15.80 3.76 -0.07
N ARG A 214 15.14 2.78 0.55
CA ARG A 214 14.39 2.97 1.80
C ARG A 214 15.23 2.81 3.06
N ASN A 215 16.27 1.97 3.01
CA ASN A 215 17.15 1.68 4.13
C ASN A 215 18.54 1.23 3.67
N GLU A 216 19.43 2.19 3.43
CA GLU A 216 20.79 1.93 2.93
C GLU A 216 21.60 1.00 3.86
N SER A 217 21.39 1.08 5.18
CA SER A 217 22.09 0.22 6.14
C SER A 217 21.68 -1.23 5.97
N ALA A 218 20.38 -1.52 6.05
CA ALA A 218 19.85 -2.85 5.88
C ALA A 218 20.13 -3.42 4.47
N PHE A 219 20.11 -2.58 3.44
CA PHE A 219 20.48 -2.95 2.08
C PHE A 219 21.94 -3.41 1.98
N ARG A 220 22.89 -2.64 2.50
CA ARG A 220 24.32 -3.00 2.46
C ARG A 220 24.56 -4.32 3.17
N LEU A 221 24.01 -4.50 4.37
CA LEU A 221 24.13 -5.74 5.12
C LEU A 221 23.56 -6.94 4.37
N LEU A 222 22.37 -6.80 3.78
CA LEU A 222 21.73 -7.89 3.03
C LEU A 222 22.51 -8.26 1.77
N ARG A 223 22.90 -7.25 0.99
CA ARG A 223 23.69 -7.42 -0.22
C ARG A 223 25.02 -8.10 0.09
N ASP A 224 25.73 -7.61 1.09
CA ASP A 224 27.06 -8.11 1.44
C ASP A 224 26.98 -9.53 2.03
N ALA A 225 25.95 -9.85 2.82
CA ALA A 225 25.71 -11.20 3.31
C ALA A 225 25.48 -12.19 2.16
N ILE A 226 24.63 -11.84 1.20
CA ILE A 226 24.36 -12.66 0.01
C ILE A 226 25.63 -12.81 -0.82
N GLN A 227 26.31 -11.69 -1.13
CA GLN A 227 27.47 -11.70 -2.01
C GLN A 227 28.66 -12.46 -1.41
N THR A 228 28.93 -12.30 -0.11
CA THR A 228 29.98 -13.07 0.57
C THR A 228 29.64 -14.56 0.51
N ALA A 229 28.39 -14.93 0.81
CA ALA A 229 27.96 -16.32 0.77
C ALA A 229 28.07 -16.92 -0.63
N GLU A 230 27.66 -16.21 -1.67
CA GLU A 230 27.80 -16.64 -3.08
C GLU A 230 29.26 -16.91 -3.50
N ASN A 231 30.24 -16.34 -2.78
CA ASN A 231 31.67 -16.52 -3.07
C ASN A 231 32.38 -17.55 -2.17
N CYS A 232 31.70 -18.13 -1.17
CA CYS A 232 32.31 -19.13 -0.30
C CYS A 232 32.67 -20.39 -1.10
N SER A 233 33.85 -20.94 -0.86
CA SER A 233 34.34 -22.17 -1.53
C SER A 233 33.66 -23.45 -1.02
N GLY A 234 33.08 -23.40 0.18
CA GLY A 234 32.46 -24.54 0.85
C GLY A 234 31.54 -24.14 2.00
N THR A 235 30.67 -25.05 2.43
CA THR A 235 29.71 -24.81 3.52
C THR A 235 30.37 -24.47 4.85
N GLN A 236 31.55 -25.02 5.14
CA GLN A 236 32.31 -24.68 6.35
C GLN A 236 32.77 -23.22 6.38
N GLU A 237 33.16 -22.67 5.24
CA GLU A 237 33.55 -21.25 5.12
C GLU A 237 32.33 -20.35 5.34
N LEU A 238 31.19 -20.70 4.74
CA LEU A 238 29.93 -20.00 4.95
C LEU A 238 29.48 -20.03 6.41
N LEU A 239 29.53 -21.20 7.05
CA LEU A 239 29.19 -21.35 8.47
C LEU A 239 30.12 -20.54 9.36
N ALA A 240 31.42 -20.50 9.05
CA ALA A 240 32.38 -19.68 9.78
C ALA A 240 32.07 -18.18 9.63
N TYR A 241 31.68 -17.74 8.43
CA TYR A 241 31.26 -16.35 8.18
C TYR A 241 29.98 -15.98 8.94
N LEU A 242 28.92 -16.79 8.83
CA LEU A 242 27.63 -16.49 9.47
C LEU A 242 27.68 -16.56 11.00
N ARG A 243 28.65 -17.31 11.55
CA ARG A 243 28.89 -17.41 12.99
C ARG A 243 29.98 -16.45 13.50
N ALA A 244 30.57 -15.64 12.63
CA ALA A 244 31.62 -14.70 13.01
C ALA A 244 31.04 -13.56 13.87
N PRO A 245 31.66 -13.18 15.00
CA PRO A 245 31.19 -12.09 15.86
C PRO A 245 30.96 -10.76 15.11
N GLU A 246 31.73 -10.51 14.05
CA GLU A 246 31.61 -9.33 13.20
C GLU A 246 30.29 -9.31 12.41
N PHE A 247 29.80 -10.48 11.99
CA PHE A 247 28.49 -10.62 11.34
C PHE A 247 27.38 -10.29 12.34
N PHE A 248 27.47 -10.79 13.57
CA PHE A 248 26.53 -10.46 14.64
C PHE A 248 26.54 -8.96 14.99
N ALA A 249 27.74 -8.39 15.17
CA ALA A 249 27.89 -6.99 15.56
C ALA A 249 27.43 -6.00 14.46
N SER A 250 27.46 -6.41 13.20
CA SER A 250 27.03 -5.57 12.06
C SER A 250 25.54 -5.68 11.75
N THR A 251 24.87 -6.77 12.14
CA THR A 251 23.47 -7.04 11.82
C THR A 251 22.49 -6.83 12.98
N CYS A 252 23.00 -6.55 14.18
CA CYS A 252 22.21 -6.25 15.38
C CYS A 252 22.48 -4.85 15.92
N THR A 253 21.45 -4.01 16.02
CA THR A 253 21.50 -2.68 16.66
C THR A 253 20.98 -2.69 18.11
N VAL A 254 20.34 -3.78 18.51
CA VAL A 254 19.84 -4.13 19.85
C VAL A 254 20.02 -5.66 19.98
N ASP A 255 20.15 -6.22 21.18
CA ASP A 255 20.28 -7.67 21.49
C ASP A 255 19.13 -8.51 20.87
N CYS A 256 19.07 -8.66 19.55
CA CYS A 256 17.94 -9.20 18.81
C CYS A 256 18.44 -10.08 17.65
N ASP A 257 18.70 -11.35 17.96
CA ASP A 257 19.17 -12.45 17.07
C ASP A 257 18.31 -12.70 15.79
N TRP A 258 17.25 -11.93 15.60
CA TRP A 258 16.21 -12.19 14.62
C TRP A 258 16.41 -11.51 13.26
N MET A 259 16.98 -10.31 13.21
CA MET A 259 17.32 -9.69 11.91
C MET A 259 18.40 -10.51 11.21
N GLN A 260 19.33 -11.06 12.00
CA GLN A 260 20.30 -12.04 11.54
C GLN A 260 19.65 -13.24 10.86
N SER A 261 18.52 -13.74 11.37
CA SER A 261 17.82 -14.88 10.76
C SER A 261 17.46 -14.63 9.29
N PHE A 262 17.06 -13.39 8.97
CA PHE A 262 16.80 -13.00 7.60
C PHE A 262 18.07 -13.00 6.75
N TYR A 263 19.13 -12.33 7.24
CA TYR A 263 20.40 -12.23 6.54
C TYR A 263 21.03 -13.61 6.30
N SER A 264 21.02 -14.48 7.31
CA SER A 264 21.50 -15.87 7.21
C SER A 264 20.68 -16.69 6.23
N ALA A 265 19.35 -16.57 6.23
CA ALA A 265 18.50 -17.26 5.25
C ALA A 265 18.81 -16.81 3.81
N ALA A 266 18.93 -15.50 3.59
CA ALA A 266 19.26 -14.93 2.29
C ALA A 266 20.67 -15.35 1.82
N ALA A 267 21.65 -15.35 2.72
CA ALA A 267 23.00 -15.85 2.46
C ALA A 267 23.02 -17.34 2.09
N CYS A 268 22.31 -18.18 2.84
CA CYS A 268 22.19 -19.61 2.55
C CYS A 268 21.50 -19.87 1.21
N LEU A 269 20.47 -19.09 0.87
CA LEU A 269 19.81 -19.16 -0.44
C LEU A 269 20.80 -18.81 -1.55
N GLY A 270 21.56 -17.71 -1.41
CA GLY A 270 22.58 -17.29 -2.38
C GLY A 270 23.61 -18.40 -2.64
N TYR A 271 24.19 -18.94 -1.56
CA TYR A 271 25.11 -20.08 -1.65
C TYR A 271 24.45 -21.29 -2.33
N ALA A 272 23.26 -21.69 -1.90
CA ALA A 272 22.58 -22.87 -2.41
C ALA A 272 22.30 -22.78 -3.91
N PHE A 273 21.87 -21.62 -4.41
CA PHE A 273 21.58 -21.45 -5.83
C PHE A 273 22.86 -21.35 -6.69
N VAL A 274 23.90 -20.66 -6.23
CA VAL A 274 25.18 -20.59 -6.97
C VAL A 274 25.85 -21.96 -7.05
N HIS A 275 25.83 -22.72 -5.95
CA HIS A 275 26.45 -24.04 -5.86
C HIS A 275 25.53 -25.19 -6.27
N GLN A 276 24.31 -24.90 -6.76
CA GLN A 276 23.32 -25.87 -7.20
C GLN A 276 23.06 -26.98 -6.16
N MET A 277 23.01 -26.60 -4.89
CA MET A 277 22.69 -27.53 -3.81
C MET A 277 21.31 -28.09 -4.01
N ASP A 278 21.12 -29.38 -3.73
CA ASP A 278 19.80 -29.98 -3.67
C ASP A 278 19.03 -29.57 -2.40
N TRP A 279 17.74 -29.90 -2.37
CA TRP A 279 16.83 -29.57 -1.28
C TRP A 279 17.29 -30.09 0.08
N ALA A 280 17.74 -31.34 0.16
CA ALA A 280 18.12 -31.94 1.42
C ALA A 280 19.40 -31.29 1.96
N ALA A 281 20.42 -31.14 1.12
CA ALA A 281 21.65 -30.45 1.47
C ALA A 281 21.42 -29.00 1.88
N PHE A 282 20.52 -28.29 1.19
CA PHE A 282 20.15 -26.92 1.53
C PHE A 282 19.47 -26.84 2.89
N LEU A 283 18.51 -27.72 3.19
CA LEU A 283 17.86 -27.75 4.50
C LEU A 283 18.85 -28.05 5.62
N CYS A 284 19.80 -28.96 5.40
CA CYS A 284 20.90 -29.20 6.33
C CYS A 284 21.70 -27.93 6.61
N LEU A 285 22.14 -27.25 5.56
CA LEU A 285 22.88 -26.00 5.66
C LEU A 285 22.07 -24.95 6.42
N LEU A 286 20.78 -24.79 6.08
CA LEU A 286 19.91 -23.78 6.66
C LEU A 286 19.71 -23.99 8.17
N LEU A 287 19.54 -25.24 8.61
CA LEU A 287 19.41 -25.58 10.03
C LEU A 287 20.72 -25.38 10.80
N GLU A 288 21.87 -25.61 10.18
CA GLU A 288 23.17 -25.39 10.81
C GLU A 288 23.58 -23.91 10.81
N ALA A 289 23.22 -23.16 9.78
CA ALA A 289 23.73 -21.82 9.55
C ALA A 289 22.97 -20.72 10.27
N ALA A 290 21.65 -20.89 10.38
CA ALA A 290 20.79 -19.79 10.79
C ALA A 290 20.27 -19.89 12.22
N ASP A 291 20.39 -21.07 12.86
CA ASP A 291 20.07 -21.34 14.27
C ASP A 291 18.72 -20.74 14.74
N SER A 292 17.76 -20.57 13.82
CA SER A 292 16.46 -19.95 14.10
C SER A 292 15.36 -20.50 13.20
N ARG A 293 14.17 -20.63 13.79
CA ARG A 293 12.96 -21.03 13.06
C ARG A 293 12.58 -20.09 11.94
N PHE A 294 12.77 -18.79 12.13
CA PHE A 294 12.36 -17.80 11.15
C PHE A 294 13.23 -17.86 9.89
N ALA A 295 14.53 -18.07 10.05
CA ALA A 295 15.42 -18.27 8.92
C ALA A 295 15.08 -19.53 8.13
N ALA A 296 14.79 -20.62 8.85
CA ALA A 296 14.35 -21.88 8.25
C ALA A 296 13.06 -21.69 7.43
N MET A 297 12.08 -20.94 7.95
CA MET A 297 10.85 -20.60 7.22
C MET A 297 11.14 -19.81 5.94
N ILE A 298 11.96 -18.76 6.01
CA ILE A 298 12.32 -17.93 4.84
C ILE A 298 13.05 -18.77 3.79
N GLY A 299 14.13 -19.45 4.19
CA GLY A 299 14.97 -20.22 3.28
C GLY A 299 14.20 -21.35 2.62
N ALA A 300 13.50 -22.19 3.40
CA ALA A 300 12.75 -23.32 2.87
C ALA A 300 11.60 -22.87 1.95
N SER A 301 10.88 -21.81 2.32
CA SER A 301 9.79 -21.27 1.48
C SER A 301 10.29 -20.75 0.14
N LEU A 302 11.29 -19.85 0.13
CA LEU A 302 11.81 -19.26 -1.10
C LEU A 302 12.50 -20.30 -1.98
N TYR A 303 13.30 -21.20 -1.41
CA TYR A 303 13.96 -22.25 -2.19
C TYR A 303 12.93 -23.19 -2.82
N ALA A 304 11.91 -23.63 -2.06
CA ALA A 304 10.86 -24.51 -2.57
C ALA A 304 10.05 -23.81 -3.68
N ALA A 305 9.69 -22.55 -3.48
CA ALA A 305 8.96 -21.74 -4.45
C ALA A 305 9.77 -21.55 -5.75
N VAL A 306 11.04 -21.15 -5.67
CA VAL A 306 11.90 -20.92 -6.85
C VAL A 306 12.21 -22.20 -7.63
N ASN A 307 12.33 -23.35 -6.95
CA ASN A 307 12.51 -24.64 -7.62
C ASN A 307 11.18 -25.31 -8.04
N GLY A 308 10.05 -24.85 -7.48
CA GLY A 308 8.72 -25.38 -7.81
C GLY A 308 8.54 -26.78 -7.26
N TYR A 309 9.08 -27.00 -6.06
CA TYR A 309 9.20 -28.30 -5.43
C TYR A 309 7.84 -29.01 -5.38
N ASP A 310 7.84 -30.27 -5.82
CA ASP A 310 6.71 -31.17 -5.73
C ASP A 310 6.89 -32.03 -4.48
N TRP A 311 5.94 -31.92 -3.56
CA TRP A 311 6.00 -32.57 -2.25
C TRP A 311 5.65 -34.05 -2.31
N GLY A 312 5.05 -34.52 -3.41
CA GLY A 312 4.68 -35.93 -3.61
C GLY A 312 3.55 -36.40 -2.70
N VAL A 313 3.14 -37.66 -2.89
CA VAL A 313 2.05 -38.30 -2.13
C VAL A 313 2.53 -38.68 -0.72
N GLY A 314 1.76 -38.34 0.30
CA GLY A 314 2.03 -38.69 1.71
C GLY A 314 2.64 -37.57 2.57
N TRP A 315 3.01 -36.43 1.96
CA TRP A 315 3.48 -35.27 2.72
C TRP A 315 2.37 -34.64 3.58
N ASP A 316 1.10 -34.80 3.17
CA ASP A 316 -0.06 -34.37 3.96
C ASP A 316 -0.21 -35.15 5.27
N GLU A 317 0.24 -36.41 5.31
CA GLU A 317 0.23 -37.24 6.53
C GLU A 317 1.33 -36.81 7.52
N ALA A 318 2.36 -36.13 7.01
CA ALA A 318 3.42 -35.56 7.82
C ALA A 318 2.96 -34.26 8.49
N LEU A 319 2.20 -33.39 7.81
CA LEU A 319 1.67 -32.19 8.47
C LEU A 319 0.83 -32.52 9.71
N ASP A 320 0.99 -31.75 10.79
CA ASP A 320 0.02 -31.80 11.90
C ASP A 320 -1.37 -31.49 11.32
N ALA A 321 -2.39 -32.27 11.70
CA ALA A 321 -3.74 -32.20 11.16
C ALA A 321 -4.33 -30.78 11.24
N VAL A 322 -3.89 -29.98 12.22
CA VAL A 322 -4.29 -28.58 12.41
C VAL A 322 -3.83 -27.69 11.25
N HIS A 323 -2.56 -27.74 10.85
CA HIS A 323 -2.04 -26.89 9.77
C HIS A 323 -2.54 -27.31 8.40
N HIS A 324 -2.72 -28.62 8.20
CA HIS A 324 -3.20 -29.16 6.94
C HIS A 324 -4.56 -28.55 6.55
N GLN A 325 -5.51 -28.50 7.48
CA GLN A 325 -6.85 -27.96 7.19
C GLN A 325 -6.82 -26.47 6.82
N GLU A 326 -6.06 -25.66 7.55
CA GLU A 326 -5.92 -24.23 7.29
C GLU A 326 -5.18 -23.95 5.97
N LEU A 327 -4.14 -24.75 5.69
CA LEU A 327 -3.37 -24.66 4.45
C LEU A 327 -4.26 -24.95 3.25
N GLU A 328 -5.00 -26.05 3.26
CA GLU A 328 -5.89 -26.44 2.17
C GLU A 328 -7.01 -25.41 1.95
N ALA A 329 -7.54 -24.84 3.04
CA ALA A 329 -8.50 -23.75 2.95
C ALA A 329 -7.91 -22.52 2.24
N TYR A 330 -6.69 -22.11 2.60
CA TYR A 330 -6.04 -20.98 1.97
C TYR A 330 -5.64 -21.25 0.52
N LEU A 331 -5.05 -22.41 0.22
CA LEU A 331 -4.71 -22.82 -1.15
C LEU A 331 -5.95 -22.84 -2.05
N SER A 332 -7.08 -23.35 -1.55
CA SER A 332 -8.36 -23.32 -2.25
C SER A 332 -8.86 -21.90 -2.52
N ALA A 333 -8.51 -20.92 -1.68
CA ALA A 333 -8.89 -19.52 -1.83
C ALA A 333 -7.91 -18.72 -2.70
N CYS A 334 -6.63 -19.13 -2.79
CA CYS A 334 -5.60 -18.45 -3.58
C CYS A 334 -5.94 -18.38 -5.07
N GLY A 335 -6.40 -19.48 -5.66
CA GLY A 335 -6.76 -19.53 -7.09
C GLY A 335 -7.80 -18.46 -7.48
N PRO A 336 -8.97 -18.43 -6.82
CA PRO A 336 -9.98 -17.38 -7.03
C PRO A 336 -9.46 -15.96 -6.78
N MET A 337 -8.68 -15.74 -5.72
CA MET A 337 -8.12 -14.43 -5.38
C MET A 337 -7.18 -13.91 -6.50
N LEU A 338 -6.22 -14.72 -6.93
CA LEU A 338 -5.28 -14.38 -8.00
C LEU A 338 -6.00 -14.18 -9.34
N ALA A 339 -7.00 -15.02 -9.65
CA ALA A 339 -7.81 -14.88 -10.85
C ALA A 339 -8.63 -13.58 -10.87
N SER A 340 -9.21 -13.20 -9.73
CA SER A 340 -9.96 -11.95 -9.57
C SER A 340 -9.06 -10.73 -9.75
N ARG A 341 -7.85 -10.76 -9.18
CA ARG A 341 -6.84 -9.72 -9.39
C ARG A 341 -6.39 -9.62 -10.85
N ALA A 342 -6.10 -10.75 -11.51
CA ALA A 342 -5.77 -10.78 -12.94
C ALA A 342 -6.92 -10.27 -13.83
N ALA A 343 -8.17 -10.47 -13.42
CA ALA A 343 -9.33 -9.90 -14.10
C ALA A 343 -9.40 -8.37 -13.92
N ARG A 344 -9.13 -7.85 -12.72
CA ARG A 344 -9.03 -6.40 -12.46
C ARG A 344 -7.94 -5.77 -13.32
N GLU A 345 -6.74 -6.33 -13.33
CA GLU A 345 -5.62 -5.81 -14.13
C GLU A 345 -5.92 -5.78 -15.63
N ARG A 346 -6.55 -6.84 -16.17
CA ARG A 346 -7.00 -6.85 -17.58
C ARG A 346 -8.02 -5.78 -17.88
N ARG A 347 -9.00 -5.57 -16.99
CA ARG A 347 -10.02 -4.54 -17.15
C ARG A 347 -9.40 -3.16 -17.18
N VAL A 348 -8.52 -2.85 -16.23
CA VAL A 348 -7.82 -1.56 -16.14
C VAL A 348 -6.94 -1.34 -17.37
N ALA A 349 -6.14 -2.34 -17.77
CA ALA A 349 -5.29 -2.21 -18.93
C ALA A 349 -6.09 -2.02 -20.24
N ARG A 350 -7.26 -2.66 -20.36
CA ARG A 350 -8.17 -2.47 -21.50
C ARG A 350 -8.74 -1.05 -21.51
N GLU A 351 -9.15 -0.52 -20.36
CA GLU A 351 -9.64 0.86 -20.24
C GLU A 351 -8.57 1.85 -20.68
N ILE A 352 -7.36 1.72 -20.13
CA ILE A 352 -6.23 2.59 -20.49
C ILE A 352 -5.95 2.50 -21.99
N TYR A 353 -5.80 1.29 -22.55
CA TYR A 353 -5.54 1.12 -23.98
C TYR A 353 -6.64 1.76 -24.85
N THR A 354 -7.89 1.70 -24.39
CA THR A 354 -9.03 2.29 -25.09
C THR A 354 -8.93 3.82 -25.12
N LEU A 355 -8.49 4.44 -24.03
CA LEU A 355 -8.34 5.89 -23.90
C LEU A 355 -7.04 6.44 -24.52
N THR A 356 -5.98 5.62 -24.59
CA THR A 356 -4.65 6.05 -25.06
C THR A 356 -4.28 5.54 -26.45
N ALA A 357 -5.09 4.65 -27.05
CA ALA A 357 -4.76 3.91 -28.27
C ALA A 357 -3.38 3.20 -28.22
N GLY A 358 -2.84 2.95 -27.03
CA GLY A 358 -1.53 2.32 -26.86
C GLY A 358 -0.33 3.24 -27.13
N CYS A 359 -0.47 4.56 -26.94
CA CYS A 359 0.61 5.54 -27.12
C CYS A 359 1.89 5.18 -26.36
N ARG A 360 3.05 5.56 -26.90
CA ARG A 360 4.38 5.19 -26.37
C ARG A 360 5.23 6.40 -25.99
N THR A 361 4.94 7.56 -26.56
CA THR A 361 5.66 8.81 -26.29
C THR A 361 4.71 9.89 -25.81
N ALA A 362 5.25 10.98 -25.26
CA ALA A 362 4.45 12.13 -24.85
C ALA A 362 3.76 12.80 -26.05
N GLU A 363 4.42 12.82 -27.22
CA GLU A 363 3.85 13.36 -28.45
C GLU A 363 2.66 12.54 -28.94
N GLU A 364 2.77 11.20 -28.92
CA GLU A 364 1.63 10.34 -29.23
C GLU A 364 0.52 10.46 -28.18
N ALA A 365 0.89 10.60 -26.91
CA ALA A 365 -0.05 10.77 -25.82
C ALA A 365 -0.89 12.05 -25.96
N ALA A 366 -0.31 13.15 -26.45
CA ALA A 366 -0.98 14.44 -26.65
C ALA A 366 -2.15 14.41 -27.64
N GLU A 367 -2.27 13.34 -28.44
CA GLU A 367 -3.35 13.13 -29.41
C GLU A 367 -4.42 12.16 -28.88
N THR A 368 -4.33 11.75 -27.61
CA THR A 368 -5.22 10.74 -27.03
C THR A 368 -6.38 11.35 -26.24
N GLU A 369 -7.44 10.55 -26.07
CA GLU A 369 -8.58 10.97 -25.25
C GLU A 369 -8.23 11.06 -23.76
N LEU A 370 -7.34 10.20 -23.26
CA LEU A 370 -6.88 10.30 -21.87
C LEU A 370 -6.18 11.64 -21.60
N TYR A 371 -5.30 12.05 -22.53
CA TYR A 371 -4.63 13.34 -22.44
C TYR A 371 -5.62 14.50 -22.44
N ASP A 372 -6.59 14.48 -23.36
CA ASP A 372 -7.61 15.52 -23.46
C ASP A 372 -8.39 15.68 -22.13
N ARG A 373 -8.81 14.56 -21.52
CA ARG A 373 -9.51 14.53 -20.24
C ARG A 373 -8.66 14.97 -19.05
N ILE A 374 -7.40 14.54 -18.98
CA ILE A 374 -6.48 14.95 -17.91
C ILE A 374 -6.19 16.45 -18.04
N LEU A 375 -5.86 16.93 -19.24
CA LEU A 375 -5.59 18.36 -19.48
C LEU A 375 -6.81 19.23 -19.14
N ALA A 376 -8.00 18.79 -19.52
CA ALA A 376 -9.25 19.47 -19.19
C ALA A 376 -9.45 19.59 -17.69
N GLY A 377 -9.26 18.49 -16.94
CA GLY A 377 -9.31 18.50 -15.48
C GLY A 377 -8.33 19.49 -14.85
N LEU A 378 -7.07 19.46 -15.27
CA LEU A 378 -6.03 20.35 -14.75
C LEU A 378 -6.34 21.84 -15.03
N LEU A 379 -6.76 22.18 -16.25
CA LEU A 379 -7.02 23.57 -16.63
C LEU A 379 -8.33 24.09 -16.00
N ALA A 380 -9.41 23.30 -16.04
CA ALA A 380 -10.68 23.71 -15.45
C ALA A 380 -10.59 23.81 -13.93
N GLY A 381 -9.96 22.83 -13.27
CA GLY A 381 -9.75 22.83 -11.82
C GLY A 381 -8.96 24.07 -11.36
N THR A 382 -7.81 24.33 -11.96
CA THR A 382 -7.00 25.52 -11.62
C THR A 382 -7.76 26.83 -11.89
N ALA A 383 -8.49 26.94 -13.01
CA ALA A 383 -9.28 28.15 -13.27
C ALA A 383 -10.43 28.35 -12.27
N ALA A 384 -11.04 27.26 -11.80
CA ALA A 384 -12.09 27.27 -10.80
C ALA A 384 -11.55 27.63 -9.41
N ASN A 385 -10.37 27.13 -9.06
CA ASN A 385 -9.61 27.50 -7.86
C ASN A 385 -9.40 29.02 -7.80
N VAL A 386 -8.90 29.61 -8.90
CA VAL A 386 -8.76 31.07 -9.03
C VAL A 386 -10.09 31.82 -8.93
N MET A 387 -11.16 31.28 -9.49
CA MET A 387 -12.49 31.90 -9.42
C MET A 387 -13.03 31.92 -7.99
N GLY A 388 -12.81 30.84 -7.23
CA GLY A 388 -13.26 30.68 -5.85
C GLY A 388 -12.47 31.48 -4.83
N SER A 389 -11.19 31.74 -5.07
CA SER A 389 -10.30 32.20 -4.00
C SER A 389 -10.53 33.65 -3.51
N PRO A 390 -10.98 34.61 -4.33
CA PRO A 390 -11.37 35.94 -3.84
C PRO A 390 -12.53 35.94 -2.83
N VAL A 391 -13.31 34.86 -2.78
CA VAL A 391 -14.46 34.69 -1.89
C VAL A 391 -14.30 33.55 -0.87
N GLU A 392 -13.09 33.00 -0.76
CA GLU A 392 -12.71 32.08 0.30
C GLU A 392 -12.96 32.70 1.68
N ASP A 393 -13.37 31.88 2.65
CA ASP A 393 -13.77 32.26 4.01
C ASP A 393 -14.97 33.22 4.09
N ARG A 394 -15.72 33.41 2.99
CA ARG A 394 -16.96 34.20 2.97
C ARG A 394 -18.20 33.32 2.98
N SER A 395 -19.31 33.83 3.51
CA SER A 395 -20.61 33.16 3.35
C SER A 395 -21.22 33.46 1.99
N TYR A 396 -22.07 32.58 1.45
CA TYR A 396 -22.78 32.87 0.20
C TYR A 396 -23.60 34.18 0.30
N GLY A 397 -24.12 34.51 1.48
CA GLY A 397 -24.84 35.76 1.72
C GLY A 397 -23.94 36.99 1.65
N TRP A 398 -22.69 36.88 2.12
CA TRP A 398 -21.69 37.92 1.95
C TRP A 398 -21.36 38.11 0.46
N ILE A 399 -21.15 37.00 -0.27
CA ILE A 399 -20.89 37.03 -1.72
C ILE A 399 -22.05 37.72 -2.45
N ALA A 400 -23.28 37.33 -2.14
CA ALA A 400 -24.47 37.93 -2.73
C ALA A 400 -24.58 39.45 -2.46
N ALA A 401 -24.21 39.89 -1.26
CA ALA A 401 -24.23 41.32 -0.92
C ALA A 401 -23.14 42.14 -1.62
N HIS A 402 -21.97 41.54 -1.91
CA HIS A 402 -20.81 42.26 -2.47
C HIS A 402 -20.70 42.15 -3.99
N TYR A 403 -21.07 41.00 -4.54
CA TYR A 403 -20.90 40.67 -5.96
C TYR A 403 -22.21 40.26 -6.64
N GLY A 404 -23.28 39.97 -5.89
CA GLY A 404 -24.49 39.35 -6.42
C GLY A 404 -24.26 37.87 -6.72
N VAL A 405 -23.70 37.59 -7.89
CA VAL A 405 -23.22 36.24 -8.26
C VAL A 405 -21.88 36.42 -8.94
N VAL A 406 -20.87 35.69 -8.47
CA VAL A 406 -19.57 35.64 -9.14
C VAL A 406 -19.70 34.73 -10.36
N THR A 407 -19.71 35.31 -11.55
CA THR A 407 -19.77 34.59 -12.83
C THR A 407 -18.57 34.91 -13.71
N GLU A 408 -17.47 35.37 -13.10
CA GLU A 408 -16.23 35.73 -13.78
C GLU A 408 -15.05 35.52 -12.83
N ILE A 409 -13.84 35.49 -13.39
CA ILE A 409 -12.60 35.42 -12.60
C ILE A 409 -12.19 36.83 -12.20
N LEU A 410 -12.30 37.11 -10.91
CA LEU A 410 -12.07 38.46 -10.35
C LEU A 410 -10.57 38.83 -10.29
N ASP A 411 -9.66 37.86 -10.18
CA ASP A 411 -8.21 38.08 -10.16
C ASP A 411 -7.44 37.03 -10.96
N ALA A 412 -7.43 37.19 -12.30
CA ALA A 412 -6.73 36.27 -13.20
C ALA A 412 -5.21 36.18 -12.98
N LYS A 413 -4.60 37.13 -12.24
CA LYS A 413 -3.15 37.10 -11.94
C LYS A 413 -2.78 35.93 -11.03
N ARG A 414 -3.75 35.31 -10.37
CA ARG A 414 -3.53 34.20 -9.44
C ARG A 414 -3.38 32.83 -10.11
N ILE A 415 -3.58 32.75 -11.43
CA ILE A 415 -3.58 31.48 -12.21
C ILE A 415 -2.34 30.59 -11.99
N ASP A 416 -1.18 31.19 -11.68
CA ASP A 416 0.07 30.48 -11.43
C ASP A 416 0.52 30.49 -9.96
N THR A 417 -0.31 31.05 -9.06
CA THR A 417 0.04 31.24 -7.65
C THR A 417 -0.80 30.44 -6.67
N GLU A 418 -1.96 29.94 -7.07
CA GLU A 418 -2.84 29.17 -6.17
C GLU A 418 -2.16 27.91 -5.61
N ASP A 419 -2.55 27.56 -4.39
CA ASP A 419 -1.98 26.48 -3.61
C ASP A 419 -2.56 25.11 -3.93
N ASP A 420 -3.87 24.95 -4.21
CA ASP A 420 -4.39 23.66 -4.72
C ASP A 420 -3.65 23.23 -5.98
N ALA A 421 -3.58 24.13 -6.98
CA ALA A 421 -2.89 23.86 -8.22
C ALA A 421 -1.41 23.52 -7.99
N ALA A 422 -0.75 24.24 -7.06
CA ALA A 422 0.64 23.95 -6.71
C ALA A 422 0.80 22.57 -6.02
N MET A 423 -0.13 22.18 -5.15
CA MET A 423 -0.13 20.87 -4.48
C MET A 423 -0.37 19.74 -5.49
N LEU A 424 -1.37 19.86 -6.36
CA LEU A 424 -1.68 18.89 -7.41
C LEU A 424 -0.48 18.67 -8.34
N ILE A 425 0.16 19.75 -8.79
CA ILE A 425 1.37 19.64 -9.62
C ILE A 425 2.48 18.90 -8.87
N MET A 426 2.72 19.19 -7.58
CA MET A 426 3.74 18.47 -6.81
C MET A 426 3.46 16.96 -6.75
N TRP A 427 2.20 16.55 -6.50
CA TRP A 427 1.83 15.13 -6.47
C TRP A 427 2.02 14.45 -7.83
N ILE A 428 1.63 15.10 -8.93
CA ILE A 428 1.85 14.57 -10.29
C ILE A 428 3.34 14.50 -10.60
N GLU A 429 4.12 15.52 -10.24
CA GLU A 429 5.57 15.51 -10.41
C GLU A 429 6.22 14.37 -9.63
N THR A 430 5.77 14.06 -8.40
CA THR A 430 6.25 12.88 -7.66
C THR A 430 6.02 11.60 -8.44
N ILE A 431 4.82 11.41 -9.01
CA ILE A 431 4.46 10.24 -9.85
C ILE A 431 5.38 10.14 -11.06
N LEU A 432 5.60 11.26 -11.75
CA LEU A 432 6.47 11.33 -12.92
C LEU A 432 7.94 11.06 -12.55
N ASN A 433 8.44 11.61 -11.46
CA ASN A 433 9.83 11.40 -11.01
C ASN A 433 10.06 9.92 -10.62
N CYS A 434 9.09 9.28 -9.97
CA CYS A 434 9.17 7.86 -9.62
C CYS A 434 8.89 6.93 -10.80
N GLN A 435 8.38 7.45 -11.92
CA GLN A 435 8.00 6.67 -13.11
C GLN A 435 7.03 5.52 -12.78
N GLY A 436 6.09 5.75 -11.86
CA GLY A 436 5.17 4.72 -11.40
C GLY A 436 4.32 5.13 -10.20
N ARG A 437 3.74 4.12 -9.55
CA ARG A 437 2.99 4.28 -8.29
C ARG A 437 3.94 4.83 -7.22
N ILE A 438 3.46 5.79 -6.44
CA ILE A 438 4.22 6.47 -5.38
C ILE A 438 3.72 6.02 -4.01
N TYR A 439 4.56 6.25 -3.00
CA TYR A 439 4.30 5.92 -1.60
C TYR A 439 4.63 7.11 -0.69
N PRO A 440 4.24 7.10 0.60
CA PRO A 440 4.39 8.25 1.48
C PRO A 440 5.81 8.82 1.55
N GLU A 441 6.84 7.99 1.47
CA GLU A 441 8.23 8.42 1.40
C GLU A 441 8.57 9.21 0.14
N ASP A 442 8.01 8.85 -1.01
CA ASP A 442 8.31 9.52 -2.28
C ASP A 442 7.70 10.93 -2.32
N LEU A 443 6.49 11.07 -1.77
CA LEU A 443 5.83 12.37 -1.62
C LEU A 443 6.54 13.22 -0.57
N ALA A 444 7.00 12.62 0.53
CA ALA A 444 7.79 13.30 1.55
C ALA A 444 9.12 13.83 0.99
N ASP A 445 9.82 13.04 0.16
CA ASP A 445 11.03 13.48 -0.52
C ASP A 445 10.76 14.69 -1.42
N THR A 446 9.63 14.69 -2.12
CA THR A 446 9.20 15.83 -2.95
C THR A 446 8.92 17.06 -2.07
N PHE A 447 8.21 16.90 -0.96
CA PHE A 447 7.92 17.99 -0.02
C PHE A 447 9.22 18.60 0.53
N LEU A 448 10.16 17.76 0.97
CA LEU A 448 11.46 18.19 1.49
C LEU A 448 12.30 18.95 0.45
N GLN A 449 12.23 18.56 -0.81
CA GLN A 449 13.00 19.16 -1.90
C GLN A 449 12.38 20.43 -2.47
N LYS A 450 11.06 20.48 -2.61
CA LYS A 450 10.38 21.48 -3.45
C LYS A 450 9.35 22.35 -2.75
N MET A 451 8.73 21.89 -1.66
CA MET A 451 7.60 22.61 -1.07
C MET A 451 8.04 24.00 -0.59
N ASN A 452 7.37 25.04 -1.10
CA ASN A 452 7.48 26.38 -0.55
C ASN A 452 6.43 26.55 0.56
N PRO A 453 6.82 26.48 1.86
CA PRO A 453 5.84 26.52 2.95
C PRO A 453 5.00 27.80 2.95
N LYS A 454 5.52 28.92 2.42
CA LYS A 454 4.78 30.20 2.38
C LYS A 454 3.57 30.19 1.44
N LYS A 455 3.45 29.18 0.56
CA LYS A 455 2.30 29.03 -0.32
C LYS A 455 1.13 28.32 0.34
N PHE A 456 1.37 27.51 1.38
CA PHE A 456 0.37 26.59 1.91
C PHE A 456 -0.09 27.03 3.31
N TYR A 457 -1.28 26.60 3.71
CA TYR A 457 -1.78 26.81 5.06
C TYR A 457 -0.92 26.09 6.12
N TYR A 458 -1.09 26.48 7.39
CA TYR A 458 -0.20 26.09 8.49
C TYR A 458 -0.13 24.58 8.76
N ASP A 459 -1.16 23.81 8.41
CA ASP A 459 -1.19 22.35 8.52
C ASP A 459 -0.14 21.71 7.59
N SER A 460 -0.07 22.14 6.34
CA SER A 460 0.81 21.57 5.33
C SER A 460 2.26 21.98 5.62
N GLN A 461 2.46 23.19 6.14
CA GLN A 461 3.73 23.64 6.69
C GLN A 461 4.17 22.76 7.89
N HIS A 462 3.25 22.44 8.80
CA HIS A 462 3.53 21.59 9.94
C HIS A 462 3.98 20.19 9.50
N GLY A 463 3.30 19.60 8.50
CA GLY A 463 3.69 18.33 7.89
C GLY A 463 5.14 18.35 7.36
N LEU A 464 5.52 19.41 6.64
CA LEU A 464 6.89 19.61 6.19
C LEU A 464 7.89 19.77 7.35
N ASP A 465 7.52 20.50 8.39
CA ASP A 465 8.41 20.76 9.53
C ASP A 465 8.69 19.50 10.33
N VAL A 466 7.71 18.63 10.56
CA VAL A 466 7.95 17.35 11.26
C VAL A 466 8.76 16.37 10.41
N LEU A 467 8.60 16.38 9.08
CA LEU A 467 9.45 15.64 8.15
C LEU A 467 10.92 16.09 8.26
N LYS A 468 11.18 17.40 8.30
CA LYS A 468 12.53 17.96 8.50
C LYS A 468 13.15 17.57 9.85
N LYS A 469 12.35 17.21 10.85
CA LYS A 469 12.81 16.69 12.15
C LYS A 469 13.09 15.19 12.14
N GLY A 470 12.85 14.50 11.03
CA GLY A 470 13.12 13.07 10.88
C GLY A 470 11.99 12.15 11.34
N LEU A 471 10.77 12.68 11.54
CA LEU A 471 9.60 11.83 11.74
C LEU A 471 9.34 11.03 10.45
N LYS A 472 8.99 9.75 10.59
CA LYS A 472 8.74 8.89 9.43
C LYS A 472 7.48 9.37 8.69
N PRO A 473 7.49 9.44 7.35
CA PRO A 473 6.36 9.94 6.55
C PRO A 473 5.01 9.35 6.95
N HIS A 474 4.96 8.05 7.21
CA HIS A 474 3.76 7.31 7.65
C HIS A 474 3.17 7.74 9.00
N ALA A 475 3.81 8.64 9.74
CA ALA A 475 3.35 9.14 11.03
C ALA A 475 3.18 10.66 11.06
N CYS A 476 3.62 11.37 10.02
CA CYS A 476 3.72 12.83 10.02
C CYS A 476 2.35 13.52 10.12
N GLY A 477 1.30 12.97 9.52
CA GLY A 477 -0.05 13.52 9.63
C GLY A 477 -0.71 13.30 11.00
N HIS A 478 -0.22 12.36 11.82
CA HIS A 478 -0.95 11.87 13.00
C HIS A 478 -1.22 12.95 14.07
N TRP A 479 -0.35 13.95 14.20
CA TRP A 479 -0.50 15.06 15.14
C TRP A 479 -0.90 16.39 14.49
N ASN A 480 -1.33 16.35 13.23
CA ASN A 480 -1.72 17.57 12.53
C ASN A 480 -3.16 18.01 12.87
N VAL A 481 -3.49 19.26 12.53
CA VAL A 481 -4.87 19.74 12.46
C VAL A 481 -5.54 19.19 11.20
N VAL A 482 -6.84 18.95 11.26
CA VAL A 482 -7.64 18.37 10.16
C VAL A 482 -8.30 19.53 9.40
N THR A 483 -7.94 19.74 8.12
CA THR A 483 -8.26 20.98 7.37
C THR A 483 -8.58 20.77 5.88
N GLY A 484 -8.89 19.55 5.43
CA GLY A 484 -9.24 19.30 4.02
C GLY A 484 -8.07 19.39 3.05
N SER A 485 -6.86 19.64 3.55
CA SER A 485 -5.67 19.98 2.76
C SER A 485 -5.11 18.80 1.98
N ALA A 486 -5.59 17.58 2.22
CA ALA A 486 -5.29 16.44 1.35
C ALA A 486 -6.02 16.54 -0.01
N LEU A 487 -7.17 17.21 -0.05
CA LEU A 487 -8.01 17.33 -1.24
C LEU A 487 -7.31 18.16 -2.33
N MET A 488 -6.56 19.18 -1.95
CA MET A 488 -5.80 20.07 -2.85
C MET A 488 -4.97 19.35 -3.92
N GLY A 489 -4.37 18.19 -3.58
CA GLY A 489 -3.41 17.52 -4.47
C GLY A 489 -3.76 16.09 -4.88
N CYS A 490 -4.67 15.43 -4.18
CA CYS A 490 -4.82 13.98 -4.28
C CYS A 490 -5.32 13.49 -5.65
N ASP A 491 -5.96 14.34 -6.46
CA ASP A 491 -6.44 14.02 -7.80
C ASP A 491 -5.37 13.46 -8.73
N GLY A 492 -4.09 13.84 -8.55
CA GLY A 492 -2.99 13.26 -9.32
C GLY A 492 -2.89 11.73 -9.18
N VAL A 493 -3.24 11.19 -8.01
CA VAL A 493 -3.35 9.75 -7.77
C VAL A 493 -4.55 9.18 -8.48
N GLY A 494 -5.70 9.85 -8.40
CA GLY A 494 -6.90 9.48 -9.17
C GLY A 494 -6.61 9.39 -10.67
N MET A 495 -5.91 10.38 -11.23
CA MET A 495 -5.48 10.41 -12.62
C MET A 495 -4.57 9.23 -12.98
N TYR A 496 -3.58 8.93 -12.14
CA TYR A 496 -2.67 7.79 -12.35
C TYR A 496 -3.39 6.43 -12.28
N HIS A 497 -4.46 6.33 -11.50
CA HIS A 497 -5.28 5.13 -11.33
C HIS A 497 -6.55 5.11 -12.19
N VAL A 498 -6.57 5.81 -13.32
CA VAL A 498 -7.70 5.80 -14.27
C VAL A 498 -8.28 4.40 -14.48
N GLY A 499 -9.60 4.28 -14.32
CA GLY A 499 -10.33 3.02 -14.44
C GLY A 499 -10.18 2.03 -13.28
N ASP A 500 -9.48 2.42 -12.20
CA ASP A 500 -9.30 1.65 -10.97
C ASP A 500 -9.60 2.49 -9.70
N PRO A 501 -10.86 2.91 -9.50
CA PRO A 501 -11.26 3.73 -8.36
C PRO A 501 -10.93 3.08 -7.01
N PHE A 502 -10.95 1.75 -6.95
CA PHE A 502 -10.62 1.00 -5.76
C PHE A 502 -9.17 1.22 -5.31
N THR A 503 -8.21 1.06 -6.22
CA THR A 503 -6.79 1.27 -5.89
C THR A 503 -6.50 2.74 -5.68
N ALA A 504 -7.13 3.63 -6.47
CA ALA A 504 -6.98 5.08 -6.34
C ALA A 504 -7.30 5.58 -4.93
N GLY A 505 -8.45 5.17 -4.38
CA GLY A 505 -8.86 5.62 -3.04
C GLY A 505 -7.93 5.13 -1.93
N ARG A 506 -7.41 3.90 -2.05
CA ARG A 506 -6.49 3.37 -1.04
C ARG A 506 -5.14 4.06 -1.07
N ASP A 507 -4.62 4.36 -2.25
CA ASP A 507 -3.36 5.10 -2.38
C ASP A 507 -3.51 6.55 -1.95
N GLY A 508 -4.63 7.19 -2.32
CA GLY A 508 -4.98 8.52 -1.85
C GLY A 508 -4.99 8.62 -0.32
N LEU A 509 -5.60 7.64 0.36
CA LEU A 509 -5.64 7.58 1.82
C LEU A 509 -4.24 7.50 2.44
N GLU A 510 -3.44 6.52 2.00
CA GLU A 510 -2.13 6.28 2.62
C GLU A 510 -1.16 7.43 2.33
N LEU A 511 -1.22 8.04 1.14
CA LEU A 511 -0.43 9.24 0.80
C LEU A 511 -0.88 10.46 1.58
N ALA A 512 -2.19 10.69 1.73
CA ALA A 512 -2.72 11.79 2.52
C ALA A 512 -2.28 11.71 3.99
N TYR A 513 -2.12 10.50 4.55
CA TYR A 513 -1.66 10.31 5.92
C TYR A 513 -0.23 10.83 6.18
N GLN A 514 0.53 11.14 5.12
CA GLN A 514 1.85 11.76 5.21
C GLN A 514 1.81 13.15 5.85
N TYR A 515 0.71 13.89 5.76
CA TYR A 515 0.60 15.20 6.41
C TYR A 515 -0.79 15.51 6.95
N GLN A 516 -1.81 14.70 6.65
CA GLN A 516 -3.17 14.86 7.17
C GLN A 516 -3.63 13.61 7.93
N ARG A 517 -4.79 13.68 8.59
CA ARG A 517 -5.34 12.58 9.39
C ARG A 517 -6.86 12.64 9.51
N GLY A 518 -7.42 11.68 10.25
CA GLY A 518 -8.84 11.69 10.58
C GLY A 518 -9.69 11.51 9.34
N PHE A 519 -10.76 12.31 9.20
CA PHE A 519 -11.59 12.21 8.01
C PHE A 519 -10.92 12.75 6.73
N ASP A 520 -9.89 13.59 6.83
CA ASP A 520 -9.23 14.19 5.65
C ASP A 520 -8.62 13.11 4.72
N VAL A 521 -7.95 12.10 5.29
CA VAL A 521 -7.39 11.00 4.49
C VAL A 521 -8.47 10.14 3.84
N HIS A 522 -9.66 10.07 4.44
CA HIS A 522 -10.80 9.41 3.85
C HIS A 522 -11.45 10.26 2.75
N ALA A 523 -11.52 11.58 2.95
CA ALA A 523 -11.97 12.52 1.92
C ALA A 523 -11.06 12.45 0.68
N ALA A 524 -9.74 12.40 0.87
CA ALA A 524 -8.78 12.15 -0.21
C ALA A 524 -9.02 10.79 -0.89
N ALA A 525 -9.31 9.73 -0.13
CA ALA A 525 -9.67 8.43 -0.69
C ALA A 525 -10.90 8.51 -1.61
N MET A 526 -11.94 9.21 -1.15
CA MET A 526 -13.18 9.42 -1.90
C MET A 526 -12.93 10.20 -3.19
N LEU A 527 -12.16 11.30 -3.11
CA LEU A 527 -11.87 12.15 -4.25
C LEU A 527 -10.97 11.43 -5.29
N CYS A 528 -9.91 10.74 -4.85
CA CYS A 528 -9.10 9.91 -5.75
C CYS A 528 -9.92 8.85 -6.49
N ALA A 529 -10.85 8.19 -5.80
CA ALA A 529 -11.74 7.21 -6.41
C ALA A 529 -12.70 7.87 -7.43
N ALA A 530 -13.26 9.02 -7.10
CA ALA A 530 -14.08 9.82 -8.01
C ALA A 530 -13.31 10.21 -9.27
N THR A 531 -12.10 10.74 -9.14
CA THR A 531 -11.26 11.19 -10.25
C THR A 531 -10.84 10.03 -11.16
N ALA A 532 -10.46 8.88 -10.59
CA ALA A 532 -10.17 7.67 -11.36
C ALA A 532 -11.39 7.15 -12.16
N GLN A 533 -12.60 7.32 -11.61
CA GLN A 533 -13.86 6.97 -12.26
C GLN A 533 -14.27 8.00 -13.34
N ALA A 534 -14.06 9.29 -13.08
CA ALA A 534 -14.40 10.41 -13.97
C ALA A 534 -13.66 10.35 -15.31
N LEU A 535 -12.45 9.79 -15.32
CA LEU A 535 -11.64 9.63 -16.53
C LEU A 535 -12.06 8.46 -17.44
N ARG A 536 -13.00 7.61 -17.01
CA ARG A 536 -13.50 6.51 -17.85
C ARG A 536 -14.39 7.03 -18.97
N ARG A 537 -14.42 6.30 -20.09
CA ARG A 537 -15.32 6.66 -21.22
C ARG A 537 -16.80 6.65 -20.85
N ASP A 538 -17.19 5.76 -19.95
CA ASP A 538 -18.56 5.58 -19.47
C ASP A 538 -18.86 6.35 -18.18
N ALA A 539 -18.02 7.34 -17.82
CA ALA A 539 -18.23 8.16 -16.65
C ALA A 539 -19.58 8.90 -16.72
N THR A 540 -20.30 8.85 -15.60
CA THR A 540 -21.57 9.57 -15.37
C THR A 540 -21.48 10.19 -13.99
N VAL A 541 -22.24 11.26 -13.73
CA VAL A 541 -22.26 11.91 -12.43
C VAL A 541 -22.59 10.89 -11.32
N GLU A 542 -23.54 9.99 -11.59
CA GLU A 542 -23.96 8.95 -10.67
C GLU A 542 -22.86 7.94 -10.37
N ASN A 543 -22.13 7.45 -11.37
CA ASN A 543 -21.09 6.46 -11.13
C ASN A 543 -19.82 7.06 -10.51
N VAL A 544 -19.51 8.34 -10.78
CA VAL A 544 -18.43 9.09 -10.13
C VAL A 544 -18.74 9.28 -8.64
N ILE A 545 -19.96 9.70 -8.30
CA ILE A 545 -20.41 9.80 -6.91
C ILE A 545 -20.42 8.43 -6.23
N ALA A 546 -20.89 7.38 -6.91
CA ALA A 546 -20.88 6.02 -6.37
C ALA A 546 -19.44 5.55 -6.04
N ALA A 547 -18.47 5.85 -6.89
CA ALA A 547 -17.06 5.53 -6.63
C ALA A 547 -16.51 6.26 -5.38
N ALA A 548 -16.88 7.54 -5.19
CA ALA A 548 -16.55 8.28 -3.98
C ALA A 548 -17.15 7.60 -2.73
N LEU A 549 -18.45 7.30 -2.74
CA LEU A 549 -19.15 6.65 -1.62
C LEU A 549 -18.62 5.24 -1.32
N ASP A 550 -18.17 4.51 -2.34
CA ASP A 550 -17.58 3.19 -2.16
C ASP A 550 -16.21 3.23 -1.48
N ALA A 551 -15.45 4.32 -1.67
CA ALA A 551 -14.19 4.56 -0.98
C ALA A 551 -14.36 5.16 0.42
N ALA A 552 -15.55 5.69 0.75
CA ALA A 552 -15.84 6.20 2.09
C ALA A 552 -15.70 5.11 3.18
N PRO A 553 -15.22 5.47 4.38
CA PRO A 553 -15.02 4.53 5.48
C PRO A 553 -16.33 3.82 5.82
N ARG A 554 -16.24 2.52 6.07
CA ARG A 554 -17.40 1.66 6.39
C ARG A 554 -17.73 1.64 7.87
N GLU A 555 -16.75 1.97 8.70
CA GLU A 555 -16.90 1.97 10.15
C GLU A 555 -16.95 3.41 10.66
N PRO A 556 -17.70 3.66 11.75
CA PRO A 556 -17.70 4.95 12.41
C PRO A 556 -16.28 5.41 12.77
N LEU A 557 -15.90 6.60 12.35
CA LEU A 557 -14.57 7.12 12.68
C LEU A 557 -14.46 7.49 14.16
N CYS A 558 -13.33 7.11 14.75
CA CYS A 558 -12.93 7.59 16.08
C CYS A 558 -12.24 8.95 15.94
N LEU A 559 -13.04 10.01 15.91
CA LEU A 559 -12.56 11.40 15.85
C LEU A 559 -12.34 11.94 17.28
N PHE A 560 -11.40 12.89 17.42
CA PHE A 560 -11.10 13.53 18.70
C PHE A 560 -12.15 14.60 19.10
N ASP A 561 -13.06 14.93 18.20
CA ASP A 561 -14.13 15.89 18.39
C ASP A 561 -15.50 15.20 18.60
N HIS A 562 -16.45 15.97 19.11
CA HIS A 562 -17.82 15.53 19.35
C HIS A 562 -18.69 15.65 18.08
N LEU A 563 -18.18 15.22 16.92
CA LEU A 563 -19.03 15.13 15.73
C LEU A 563 -20.08 14.02 15.92
N GLU A 564 -21.36 14.40 15.87
CA GLU A 564 -22.51 13.49 16.05
C GLU A 564 -22.63 12.47 14.89
N LYS A 565 -22.19 12.86 13.68
CA LYS A 565 -22.29 12.03 12.47
C LYS A 565 -20.98 11.30 12.22
N ARG A 566 -20.93 10.02 12.59
CA ARG A 566 -19.73 9.17 12.43
C ARG A 566 -19.79 8.23 11.24
N ASP A 567 -20.97 8.00 10.68
CA ASP A 567 -21.16 7.18 9.48
C ASP A 567 -21.05 8.03 8.22
N ALA A 568 -19.95 7.85 7.49
CA ALA A 568 -19.68 8.63 6.29
C ALA A 568 -20.69 8.41 5.17
N ARG A 569 -21.05 7.15 4.94
CA ARG A 569 -21.94 6.80 3.83
C ARG A 569 -23.34 7.34 4.10
N ALA A 570 -23.83 7.20 5.32
CA ALA A 570 -25.13 7.76 5.71
C ALA A 570 -25.14 9.28 5.59
N TYR A 571 -24.07 9.96 6.02
CA TYR A 571 -23.95 11.41 5.91
C TYR A 571 -23.98 11.90 4.46
N PHE A 572 -23.14 11.33 3.59
CA PHE A 572 -23.11 11.76 2.19
C PHE A 572 -24.36 11.36 1.43
N GLN A 573 -24.99 10.23 1.77
CA GLN A 573 -26.30 9.91 1.21
C GLN A 573 -27.34 10.96 1.61
N GLU A 574 -27.36 11.40 2.87
CA GLU A 574 -28.26 12.47 3.33
C GLU A 574 -28.03 13.79 2.58
N VAL A 575 -26.77 14.15 2.32
CA VAL A 575 -26.39 15.32 1.50
C VAL A 575 -26.96 15.18 0.08
N LEU A 576 -26.72 14.03 -0.56
CA LEU A 576 -27.15 13.78 -1.94
C LEU A 576 -28.68 13.71 -2.08
N ASP A 577 -29.38 13.22 -1.07
CA ASP A 577 -30.84 13.18 -1.01
C ASP A 577 -31.42 14.59 -0.80
N ALA A 578 -30.76 15.41 0.01
CA ALA A 578 -31.20 16.78 0.29
C ALA A 578 -31.15 17.70 -0.94
N VAL A 579 -30.24 17.41 -1.87
CA VAL A 579 -30.10 18.17 -3.12
C VAL A 579 -30.79 17.49 -4.31
N GLU A 580 -31.48 16.38 -4.08
CA GLU A 580 -32.26 15.71 -5.11
C GLU A 580 -33.34 16.65 -5.68
N GLY A 581 -33.52 16.63 -6.99
CA GLY A 581 -34.45 17.52 -7.69
C GLY A 581 -33.98 18.96 -7.92
N TYR A 582 -32.92 19.44 -7.25
CA TYR A 582 -32.32 20.74 -7.57
C TYR A 582 -31.61 20.69 -8.93
N ARG A 583 -31.68 21.79 -9.69
CA ARG A 583 -31.02 21.95 -11.00
C ARG A 583 -30.25 23.27 -11.13
N ASP A 584 -30.43 24.18 -10.18
CA ASP A 584 -29.68 25.43 -10.09
C ASP A 584 -28.70 25.35 -8.90
N VAL A 585 -27.41 25.47 -9.20
CA VAL A 585 -26.32 25.44 -8.24
C VAL A 585 -26.35 26.63 -7.25
N LEU A 586 -27.10 27.68 -7.56
CA LEU A 586 -27.29 28.83 -6.66
C LEU A 586 -28.46 28.63 -5.69
N GLU A 587 -29.49 27.86 -6.07
CA GLU A 587 -30.64 27.58 -5.22
C GLU A 587 -30.32 26.57 -4.11
N VAL A 588 -29.38 25.64 -4.38
CA VAL A 588 -28.99 24.60 -3.42
C VAL A 588 -28.19 25.14 -2.21
N ARG A 589 -27.65 26.35 -2.31
CA ARG A 589 -26.79 26.93 -1.26
C ARG A 589 -27.48 27.04 0.10
N GLN A 590 -28.76 27.40 0.12
CA GLN A 590 -29.52 27.56 1.37
C GLN A 590 -29.65 26.22 2.11
N ILE A 591 -30.10 25.16 1.42
CA ILE A 591 -30.29 23.85 2.06
C ILE A 591 -28.95 23.24 2.52
N LEU A 592 -27.87 23.51 1.78
CA LEU A 592 -26.52 23.10 2.17
C LEU A 592 -26.06 23.83 3.44
N TYR A 593 -26.30 25.14 3.52
CA TYR A 593 -25.96 25.95 4.68
C TYR A 593 -26.74 25.57 5.94
N ASP A 594 -28.04 25.30 5.79
CA ASP A 594 -28.90 25.01 6.94
C ASP A 594 -28.61 23.66 7.58
N ARG A 595 -27.98 22.72 6.86
CA ARG A 595 -27.91 21.30 7.27
C ARG A 595 -26.52 20.68 7.29
N PHE A 596 -25.58 21.18 6.50
CA PHE A 596 -24.33 20.46 6.19
C PHE A 596 -23.06 21.29 6.38
N LEU A 597 -23.15 22.44 7.06
CA LEU A 597 -21.96 23.15 7.50
C LEU A 597 -21.38 22.53 8.76
N SER A 598 -20.06 22.48 8.79
CA SER A 598 -19.24 22.19 9.96
C SER A 598 -18.82 23.49 10.64
N TYR A 599 -18.18 23.35 11.81
CA TYR A 599 -17.66 24.50 12.56
C TYR A 599 -16.67 25.33 11.73
N ASN A 600 -15.81 24.69 10.93
CA ASN A 600 -14.83 25.32 10.06
C ASN A 600 -15.14 25.04 8.58
N GLY A 601 -14.90 26.01 7.69
CA GLY A 601 -15.20 25.87 6.25
C GLY A 601 -14.28 24.89 5.54
N GLN A 602 -13.05 24.76 6.05
CA GLN A 602 -12.03 23.81 5.60
C GLN A 602 -12.20 22.43 6.26
N ASP A 603 -13.32 22.15 6.94
CA ASP A 603 -13.54 20.81 7.47
C ASP A 603 -13.73 19.82 6.31
N PRO A 604 -12.96 18.73 6.23
CA PRO A 604 -12.99 17.81 5.09
C PRO A 604 -14.38 17.19 4.86
N TRP A 605 -15.22 17.06 5.89
CA TRP A 605 -16.60 16.61 5.72
C TRP A 605 -17.46 17.63 4.97
N GLU A 606 -17.32 18.90 5.35
CA GLU A 606 -18.04 19.99 4.70
C GLU A 606 -17.57 20.12 3.25
N VAL A 607 -16.25 20.21 3.03
CA VAL A 607 -15.68 20.40 1.69
C VAL A 607 -16.13 19.31 0.73
N ILE A 608 -15.98 18.02 1.08
CA ILE A 608 -16.37 16.94 0.17
C ILE A 608 -17.90 16.82 0.03
N ALA A 609 -18.69 17.14 1.07
CA ALA A 609 -20.15 17.16 0.98
C ALA A 609 -20.64 18.22 -0.01
N LEU A 610 -20.12 19.45 0.12
CA LEU A 610 -20.47 20.56 -0.75
C LEU A 610 -19.98 20.30 -2.18
N THR A 611 -18.78 19.76 -2.36
CA THR A 611 -18.26 19.33 -3.67
C THR A 611 -19.19 18.31 -4.34
N LEU A 612 -19.52 17.19 -3.68
CA LEU A 612 -20.38 16.17 -4.29
C LEU A 612 -21.81 16.67 -4.56
N ALA A 613 -22.35 17.52 -3.69
CA ALA A 613 -23.66 18.14 -3.87
C ALA A 613 -23.70 19.07 -5.09
N ILE A 614 -22.73 19.98 -5.20
CA ILE A 614 -22.65 20.94 -6.32
C ILE A 614 -22.37 20.19 -7.62
N PHE A 615 -21.46 19.21 -7.61
CA PHE A 615 -21.19 18.35 -8.75
C PHE A 615 -22.45 17.62 -9.24
N LYS A 616 -23.26 17.09 -8.32
CA LYS A 616 -24.55 16.46 -8.63
C LYS A 616 -25.53 17.45 -9.28
N VAL A 617 -25.72 18.63 -8.68
CA VAL A 617 -26.68 19.64 -9.18
C VAL A 617 -26.25 20.22 -10.52
N ALA A 618 -24.94 20.46 -10.71
CA ALA A 618 -24.36 20.91 -11.97
C ALA A 618 -24.48 19.86 -13.10
N ASN A 619 -24.74 18.59 -12.77
CA ASN A 619 -24.94 17.51 -13.72
C ASN A 619 -23.81 17.39 -14.76
N GLY A 620 -22.55 17.54 -14.30
CA GLY A 620 -21.35 17.45 -15.14
C GLY A 620 -21.07 18.68 -16.01
N ASP A 621 -21.82 19.77 -15.88
CA ASP A 621 -21.51 21.03 -16.55
C ASP A 621 -20.37 21.76 -15.82
N VAL A 622 -19.23 21.92 -16.49
CA VAL A 622 -18.02 22.51 -15.91
C VAL A 622 -18.27 23.93 -15.42
N TRP A 623 -19.01 24.74 -16.17
CA TRP A 623 -19.26 26.13 -15.80
C TRP A 623 -20.19 26.25 -14.59
N GLN A 624 -21.24 25.42 -14.52
CA GLN A 624 -22.10 25.36 -13.34
C GLN A 624 -21.34 24.84 -12.12
N CYS A 625 -20.41 23.90 -12.26
CA CYS A 625 -19.52 23.52 -11.17
C CYS A 625 -18.68 24.69 -10.66
N MET A 626 -18.03 25.44 -11.57
CA MET A 626 -17.25 26.63 -11.21
C MET A 626 -18.10 27.66 -10.46
N VAL A 627 -19.25 28.04 -11.05
CA VAL A 627 -20.17 29.03 -10.46
C VAL A 627 -20.70 28.56 -9.12
N GLY A 628 -21.15 27.30 -9.02
CA GLY A 628 -21.68 26.72 -7.78
C GLY A 628 -20.64 26.68 -6.67
N GLY A 629 -19.46 26.15 -6.96
CA GLY A 629 -18.36 26.02 -6.01
C GLY A 629 -17.80 27.38 -5.56
N THR A 630 -17.74 28.37 -6.45
CA THR A 630 -17.36 29.73 -6.05
C THR A 630 -18.44 30.38 -5.17
N ASN A 631 -19.71 30.29 -5.57
CA ASN A 631 -20.79 31.06 -4.92
C ASN A 631 -21.36 30.39 -3.66
N ILE A 632 -20.92 29.18 -3.31
CA ILE A 632 -21.20 28.57 -2.00
C ILE A 632 -20.37 29.23 -0.88
N GLY A 633 -19.26 29.90 -1.19
CA GLY A 633 -18.34 30.45 -0.20
C GLY A 633 -17.65 29.36 0.62
N ARG A 634 -17.24 29.68 1.86
CA ARG A 634 -16.47 28.78 2.74
C ARG A 634 -15.10 28.50 2.12
N ASP A 635 -14.70 27.24 1.98
CA ASP A 635 -13.50 26.82 1.26
C ASP A 635 -13.76 26.78 -0.27
N SER A 636 -14.19 27.93 -0.81
CA SER A 636 -14.80 28.02 -2.14
C SER A 636 -13.83 27.76 -3.29
N ASP A 637 -12.55 28.01 -3.09
CA ASP A 637 -11.51 27.71 -4.07
C ASP A 637 -11.25 26.21 -4.17
N THR A 638 -11.13 25.49 -3.05
CA THR A 638 -11.04 24.02 -3.07
C THR A 638 -12.33 23.42 -3.65
N ILE A 639 -13.51 23.84 -3.19
CA ILE A 639 -14.80 23.28 -3.68
C ILE A 639 -15.00 23.55 -5.18
N ALA A 640 -14.69 24.77 -5.66
CA ALA A 640 -14.78 25.09 -7.08
C ALA A 640 -13.76 24.28 -7.90
N CYS A 641 -12.52 24.17 -7.43
CA CYS A 641 -11.47 23.37 -8.05
C CYS A 641 -11.96 21.93 -8.29
N GLN A 642 -12.43 21.28 -7.22
CA GLN A 642 -12.76 19.86 -7.24
C GLN A 642 -13.99 19.53 -8.08
N THR A 643 -15.04 20.34 -7.98
CA THR A 643 -16.25 20.14 -8.79
C THR A 643 -15.99 20.33 -10.28
N ALA A 644 -15.22 21.35 -10.65
CA ALA A 644 -14.87 21.63 -12.05
C ALA A 644 -13.92 20.58 -12.62
N LEU A 645 -12.93 20.13 -11.84
CA LEU A 645 -11.97 19.10 -12.25
C LEU A 645 -12.69 17.78 -12.58
N LEU A 646 -13.57 17.31 -11.69
CA LEU A 646 -14.33 16.07 -11.91
C LEU A 646 -15.18 16.16 -13.20
N SER A 647 -15.91 17.26 -13.39
CA SER A 647 -16.73 17.49 -14.58
C SER A 647 -15.89 17.55 -15.86
N ALA A 648 -14.75 18.24 -15.82
CA ALA A 648 -13.87 18.39 -16.98
C ALA A 648 -13.15 17.08 -17.34
N CYS A 649 -12.79 16.25 -16.36
CA CYS A 649 -12.27 14.89 -16.61
C CYS A 649 -13.30 14.01 -17.33
N MET A 650 -14.60 14.19 -17.06
CA MET A 650 -15.67 13.48 -17.76
C MET A 650 -15.89 13.98 -19.18
N GLY A 651 -15.85 15.31 -19.37
CA GLY A 651 -16.24 15.96 -20.62
C GLY A 651 -15.10 16.24 -21.60
N GLY A 652 -13.84 16.16 -21.16
CA GLY A 652 -12.69 16.54 -21.97
C GLY A 652 -12.63 18.04 -22.26
N MET A 653 -11.70 18.48 -23.11
CA MET A 653 -11.51 19.91 -23.40
C MET A 653 -12.74 20.56 -24.02
N ALA A 654 -13.57 19.79 -24.73
CA ALA A 654 -14.83 20.27 -25.31
C ALA A 654 -15.86 20.73 -24.27
N SER A 655 -15.72 20.29 -23.01
CA SER A 655 -16.56 20.73 -21.89
C SER A 655 -16.04 21.98 -21.17
N VAL A 656 -14.78 22.36 -21.41
CA VAL A 656 -14.14 23.50 -20.75
C VAL A 656 -14.49 24.78 -21.50
N PRO A 657 -14.99 25.84 -20.84
CA PRO A 657 -15.29 27.10 -21.51
C PRO A 657 -14.05 27.71 -22.21
N ASP A 658 -14.19 28.15 -23.46
CA ASP A 658 -13.07 28.69 -24.27
C ASP A 658 -12.28 29.81 -23.57
N TYR A 659 -12.97 30.66 -22.80
CA TYR A 659 -12.33 31.77 -22.10
C TYR A 659 -11.33 31.28 -21.03
N VAL A 660 -11.47 30.07 -20.47
CA VAL A 660 -10.53 29.48 -19.50
C VAL A 660 -9.13 29.42 -20.10
N LEU A 661 -9.01 29.06 -21.38
CA LEU A 661 -7.71 29.00 -22.07
C LEU A 661 -7.06 30.37 -22.21
N THR A 662 -7.84 31.46 -22.21
CA THR A 662 -7.32 32.82 -22.33
C THR A 662 -6.68 33.34 -21.04
N LEU A 663 -6.88 32.65 -19.91
CA LEU A 663 -6.33 33.00 -18.60
C LEU A 663 -4.86 32.62 -18.47
N TYR A 664 -4.42 31.61 -19.21
CA TYR A 664 -3.08 31.06 -19.09
C TYR A 664 -2.11 31.79 -20.00
N GLU A 665 -0.97 32.21 -19.45
CA GLU A 665 0.16 32.58 -20.27
C GLU A 665 0.67 31.37 -21.08
N GLU A 666 1.29 31.64 -22.23
CA GLU A 666 1.79 30.59 -23.12
C GLU A 666 2.73 29.60 -22.39
N LYS A 667 3.55 30.13 -21.47
CA LYS A 667 4.48 29.34 -20.66
C LYS A 667 3.74 28.36 -19.74
N SER A 668 2.74 28.84 -19.00
CA SER A 668 1.97 28.06 -18.04
C SER A 668 1.12 27.02 -18.75
N LEU A 669 0.45 27.40 -19.84
CA LEU A 669 -0.30 26.46 -20.67
C LEU A 669 0.60 25.35 -21.23
N ARG A 670 1.83 25.67 -21.65
CA ARG A 670 2.81 24.67 -22.10
C ARG A 670 3.20 23.71 -20.99
N GLN A 671 3.33 24.18 -19.75
CA GLN A 671 3.63 23.34 -18.60
C GLN A 671 2.49 22.34 -18.32
N TYR A 672 1.24 22.79 -18.27
CA TYR A 672 0.08 21.90 -18.08
C TYR A 672 -0.04 20.86 -19.20
N LYS A 673 0.18 21.27 -20.46
CA LYS A 673 0.21 20.35 -21.60
C LYS A 673 1.31 19.31 -21.48
N ALA A 674 2.52 19.70 -21.08
CA ALA A 674 3.61 18.76 -20.87
C ALA A 674 3.29 17.77 -19.74
N LEU A 675 2.80 18.28 -18.61
CA LEU A 675 2.44 17.47 -17.44
C LEU A 675 1.39 16.40 -17.79
N ALA A 676 0.31 16.80 -18.49
CA ALA A 676 -0.74 15.88 -18.93
C ALA A 676 -0.22 14.82 -19.92
N ALA A 677 0.64 15.22 -20.86
CA ALA A 677 1.20 14.32 -21.87
C ALA A 677 2.15 13.28 -21.24
N GLU A 678 3.03 13.72 -20.34
CA GLU A 678 3.95 12.86 -19.62
C GLU A 678 3.22 11.87 -18.71
N LEU A 679 2.19 12.32 -17.98
CA LEU A 679 1.38 11.47 -17.13
C LEU A 679 0.61 10.44 -17.95
N THR A 680 0.03 10.85 -19.08
CA THR A 680 -0.68 9.94 -20.01
C THR A 680 0.24 8.88 -20.59
N ALA A 681 1.45 9.25 -21.02
CA ALA A 681 2.44 8.31 -21.52
C ALA A 681 2.85 7.29 -20.44
N LEU A 682 3.05 7.74 -19.20
CA LEU A 682 3.35 6.87 -18.07
C LEU A 682 2.20 5.90 -17.76
N ILE A 683 0.96 6.37 -17.77
CA ILE A 683 -0.24 5.53 -17.58
C ILE A 683 -0.33 4.47 -18.69
N CYS A 684 -0.03 4.82 -19.94
CA CYS A 684 -0.01 3.85 -21.02
C CYS A 684 1.05 2.75 -20.81
N LYS A 685 2.24 3.11 -20.34
CA LYS A 685 3.30 2.15 -19.95
C LYS A 685 2.83 1.21 -18.83
N LYS A 686 2.11 1.73 -17.83
CA LYS A 686 1.49 0.93 -16.76
C LYS A 686 0.53 -0.12 -17.31
N ALA A 687 -0.27 0.19 -18.34
CA ALA A 687 -1.19 -0.78 -18.94
C ALA A 687 -0.49 -1.98 -19.57
N ALA A 688 0.66 -1.78 -20.23
CA ALA A 688 1.47 -2.88 -20.74
C ALA A 688 1.99 -3.79 -19.61
N GLY A 689 2.42 -3.19 -18.49
CA GLY A 689 2.80 -3.92 -17.28
C GLY A 689 1.65 -4.73 -16.69
N ALA A 690 0.46 -4.14 -16.58
CA ALA A 690 -0.74 -4.82 -16.08
C ALA A 690 -1.19 -5.99 -16.98
N GLN A 691 -1.05 -5.89 -18.31
CA GLN A 691 -1.32 -7.00 -19.22
C GLN A 691 -0.33 -8.15 -19.02
N ALA A 692 0.95 -7.84 -18.89
CA ALA A 692 1.99 -8.83 -18.64
C ALA A 692 1.78 -9.53 -17.28
N ALA A 693 1.42 -8.76 -16.24
CA ALA A 693 1.11 -9.29 -14.92
C ALA A 693 -0.11 -10.21 -14.93
N ALA A 694 -1.22 -9.78 -15.54
CA ALA A 694 -2.39 -10.63 -15.67
C ALA A 694 -2.13 -11.92 -16.47
N ALA A 695 -1.24 -11.89 -17.45
CA ALA A 695 -0.82 -13.08 -18.20
C ALA A 695 0.08 -14.00 -17.37
N ALA A 696 0.89 -13.47 -16.46
CA ALA A 696 1.73 -14.26 -15.56
C ALA A 696 0.94 -14.93 -14.42
N LEU A 697 -0.21 -14.36 -14.03
CA LEU A 697 -1.12 -14.90 -13.01
C LEU A 697 -2.04 -16.03 -13.51
N GLN A 698 -2.25 -16.12 -14.83
CA GLN A 698 -3.01 -17.18 -15.51
C GLN A 698 -2.12 -18.39 -15.79
#